data_AF-A0A960J859-F1
#
_entry.id   AF-A0A960J859-F1
#
_cell.length_a   1.000
_cell.length_b   1.000
_cell.length_c   1.000
_cell.angle_alpha   90.00
_cell.angle_beta   90.00
_cell.angle_gamma   90.00
#
_symmetry.space_group_name_H-M   'P 1'
#
loop_
_entity.id
_entity.type
_entity.pdbx_description
1 polymer ?
#
loop_
_entity_poly.entity_id
_entity_poly.type
_entity_poly.pdbx_seq_one_letter_code
_entity_poly.pdbx_strand_id
1 'polypeptide(L)'
;MLFGSFEADLASGELRKAGVRVKLPEQSFKVLEVLLEQPGAIVSREELQKRVWTPDTHVGFERSLNTIVHTLRSALGDSARNPRFIETVHGRGYRLLTSVRAAALAGEAATASNRTPAPRRKPAALWLLAGSAAMVLLASVLFWRAAEATNGRPESAPLVLPSPVTSYVGMEAGPDFSPDGSMIAFHWNKTPGGTFDIYYKHLGEEAAQQLTTDPADDTNPAWSPDGRQLAFLRRRPQYKASVMLVGLDGGPERQLTTIDANDGSLSWSRDGRWIAFDNAYPDYLRHHTNEAGIMAVEVASGRRVTITRPPPLSLGDFSPRFSPRGGRLAFIRGVSASSGDIHLVDIDENLQPKGAPRQVTFDGASISSLAWSPEGDRLYFASERSNQSSAQTLWRLDVTKEGAEPVSLGPSRASGLTVSPTTGEVVFVHPVGSENLWRLRVEPGKPAEASRITHSTSVNRQPALSSDGSELLFESSRTGFREIWTSKVNGEDPRQVSFLNGPSAGTPQWSPDGGKIVLDARLDGSGDVFVLDLADGVHRRLTEHRGDDIVPSWSRDGRWIYFASNRTGRYEIWKMAPEGGEAVQITRQGGFHARESVDGQTLFYAKSVTETSLWSVPVGGGAEQEVLGSLGEWSNFAPVETGVYYFAPPVERRTALLFHDFASGKSRRIYEADAWLNGGLSADRSGRVVIFAQPEPPQADLMSLSLPAF
;
A
#
# COMPACT_ATOMS: atom_id res chain seq x y z
N MET A 1 -0.27 15.04 34.88
CA MET A 1 -1.20 14.31 35.78
C MET A 1 -0.82 12.83 35.81
N LEU A 2 -0.91 12.18 36.96
CA LEU A 2 -0.64 10.75 37.16
C LEU A 2 -1.96 10.02 37.44
N PHE A 3 -2.20 8.90 36.75
CA PHE A 3 -3.39 8.07 36.97
C PHE A 3 -3.06 6.60 36.68
N GLY A 4 -3.27 5.73 37.67
CA GLY A 4 -2.76 4.35 37.62
C GLY A 4 -1.26 4.28 37.31
N SER A 5 -0.88 3.57 36.24
CA SER A 5 0.51 3.46 35.75
C SER A 5 0.90 4.50 34.70
N PHE A 6 0.05 5.50 34.47
CA PHE A 6 0.19 6.45 33.36
C PHE A 6 0.47 7.87 33.84
N GLU A 7 1.26 8.58 33.04
CA GLU A 7 1.58 10.00 33.16
C GLU A 7 0.99 10.70 31.93
N ALA A 8 0.00 11.57 32.12
CA ALA A 8 -0.53 12.43 31.07
C ALA A 8 -0.01 13.86 31.24
N ASP A 9 0.70 14.38 30.25
CA ASP A 9 1.07 15.77 30.18
C ASP A 9 0.05 16.54 29.33
N LEU A 10 -0.81 17.30 30.01
CA LEU A 10 -1.89 18.04 29.36
C LEU A 10 -1.37 19.20 28.51
N ALA A 11 -0.15 19.70 28.76
CA ALA A 11 0.41 20.81 27.99
C ALA A 11 0.99 20.33 26.65
N SER A 12 1.63 19.16 26.64
CA SER A 12 2.23 18.58 25.43
C SER A 12 1.31 17.60 24.69
N GLY A 13 0.18 17.19 25.29
CA GLY A 13 -0.71 16.18 24.71
C GLY A 13 -0.11 14.77 24.74
N GLU A 14 0.92 14.53 25.56
CA GLU A 14 1.63 13.26 25.63
C GLU A 14 1.10 12.36 26.75
N LEU A 15 0.87 11.10 26.41
CA LEU A 15 0.63 10.03 27.36
C LEU A 15 1.89 9.17 27.49
N ARG A 16 2.32 8.87 28.71
CA ARG A 16 3.45 7.98 29.01
C ARG A 16 3.05 6.90 30.00
N LYS A 17 3.72 5.76 29.94
CA LYS A 17 3.61 4.65 30.89
C LYS A 17 5.00 4.29 31.38
N ALA A 18 5.28 4.55 32.65
CA ALA A 18 6.61 4.40 33.24
C ALA A 18 7.71 5.13 32.41
N GLY A 19 7.46 6.38 32.03
CA GLY A 19 8.38 7.20 31.23
C GLY A 19 8.44 6.91 29.72
N VAL A 20 7.87 5.80 29.24
CA VAL A 20 7.81 5.45 27.80
C VAL A 20 6.57 6.08 27.16
N ARG A 21 6.74 6.77 26.03
CA ARG A 21 5.65 7.41 25.29
C ARG A 21 4.68 6.35 24.73
N VAL A 22 3.39 6.55 25.00
CA VAL A 22 2.28 5.77 24.45
C VAL A 22 1.63 6.58 23.34
N LYS A 23 1.61 6.03 22.13
CA LYS A 23 1.02 6.72 20.96
C LYS A 23 -0.51 6.79 21.15
N LEU A 24 -1.05 8.01 21.19
CA LEU A 24 -2.49 8.25 21.30
C LEU A 24 -2.89 9.38 20.32
N PRO A 25 -3.90 9.20 19.46
CA PRO A 25 -4.38 10.26 18.57
C PRO A 25 -4.90 11.48 19.33
N GLU A 26 -4.77 12.69 18.76
CA GLU A 26 -5.08 13.96 19.42
C GLU A 26 -6.53 14.01 19.95
N GLN A 27 -7.52 13.59 19.17
CA GLN A 27 -8.92 13.55 19.61
C GLN A 27 -9.15 12.57 20.77
N SER A 28 -8.41 11.45 20.80
CA SER A 28 -8.46 10.50 21.92
C SER A 28 -7.81 11.05 23.18
N PHE A 29 -6.74 11.85 23.02
CA PHE A 29 -6.14 12.57 24.13
C PHE A 29 -7.08 13.64 24.70
N LYS A 30 -7.81 14.39 23.86
CA LYS A 30 -8.81 15.38 24.32
C LYS A 30 -9.95 14.73 25.13
N VAL A 31 -10.44 13.55 24.73
CA VAL A 31 -11.41 12.80 25.54
C VAL A 31 -10.80 12.36 26.88
N LEU A 32 -9.54 11.89 26.87
CA LEU A 32 -8.82 11.55 28.10
C LEU A 32 -8.65 12.76 29.03
N GLU A 33 -8.30 13.93 28.49
CA GLU A 33 -8.15 15.18 29.23
C GLU A 33 -9.44 15.54 29.98
N VAL A 34 -10.59 15.52 29.28
CA VAL A 34 -11.90 15.80 29.91
C VAL A 34 -12.21 14.80 31.04
N LEU A 35 -11.87 13.52 30.86
CA LEU A 35 -12.04 12.48 31.88
C LEU A 35 -11.07 12.64 33.08
N LEU A 36 -9.86 13.15 32.84
CA LEU A 36 -8.85 13.39 33.88
C LEU A 36 -9.15 14.63 34.73
N GLU A 37 -9.86 15.61 34.18
CA GLU A 37 -10.32 16.80 34.92
C GLU A 37 -11.41 16.46 35.94
N GLN A 38 -12.23 15.44 35.69
CA GLN A 38 -13.34 15.03 36.54
C GLN A 38 -13.26 13.54 36.93
N PRO A 39 -12.20 13.10 37.65
CA PRO A 39 -12.01 11.71 37.99
C PRO A 39 -13.14 11.19 38.87
N GLY A 40 -13.71 10.03 38.54
CA GLY A 40 -14.83 9.42 39.25
C GLY A 40 -16.22 9.99 38.91
N ALA A 41 -16.33 11.11 38.18
CA ALA A 41 -17.61 11.65 37.72
C ALA A 41 -18.02 11.06 36.37
N ILE A 42 -19.33 11.02 36.09
CA ILE A 42 -19.84 10.68 34.76
C ILE A 42 -19.73 11.93 33.88
N VAL A 43 -18.90 11.87 32.84
CA VAL A 43 -18.89 12.87 31.79
C VAL A 43 -19.88 12.45 30.71
N SER A 44 -20.86 13.32 30.44
CA SER A 44 -21.93 13.01 29.47
C SER A 44 -21.43 13.05 28.03
N ARG A 45 -22.17 12.41 27.12
CA ARG A 45 -21.81 12.42 25.69
C ARG A 45 -21.93 13.82 25.12
N GLU A 46 -22.95 14.58 25.52
CA GLU A 46 -23.16 15.96 25.10
C GLU A 46 -22.03 16.88 25.57
N GLU A 47 -21.49 16.65 26.77
CA GLU A 47 -20.36 17.40 27.29
C GLU A 47 -19.06 17.07 26.54
N LEU A 48 -18.82 15.79 26.23
CA LEU A 48 -17.71 15.38 25.37
C LEU A 48 -17.86 15.98 23.96
N GLN A 49 -19.07 15.98 23.40
CA GLN A 49 -19.35 16.59 22.10
C GLN A 49 -18.94 18.06 22.08
N LYS A 50 -19.40 18.83 23.07
CA LYS A 50 -19.16 20.28 23.15
C LYS A 50 -17.70 20.65 23.40
N ARG A 51 -16.96 19.81 24.14
CA ARG A 51 -15.56 20.10 24.53
C ARG A 51 -14.53 19.59 23.54
N VAL A 52 -14.83 18.51 22.82
CA VAL A 52 -13.88 17.86 21.92
C VAL A 52 -14.17 18.17 20.44
N TRP A 53 -15.42 18.45 20.06
CA TRP A 53 -15.81 18.78 18.69
C TRP A 53 -16.23 20.24 18.53
N THR A 54 -16.03 20.79 17.32
CA THR A 54 -16.51 22.11 16.93
C THR A 54 -18.03 22.11 16.70
N PRO A 55 -18.73 23.26 16.84
CA PRO A 55 -20.19 23.35 16.75
C PRO A 55 -20.83 22.79 15.47
N ASP A 56 -20.10 22.65 14.37
CA ASP A 56 -20.65 22.26 13.06
C ASP A 56 -20.61 20.75 12.75
N THR A 57 -20.12 19.89 13.67
CA THR A 57 -20.04 18.43 13.43
C THR A 57 -21.36 17.72 13.77
N HIS A 58 -22.27 17.58 12.79
CA HIS A 58 -23.61 17.00 13.02
C HIS A 58 -23.85 15.58 12.43
N VAL A 59 -22.88 14.98 11.74
CA VAL A 59 -23.04 13.62 11.19
C VAL A 59 -21.90 12.72 11.69
N GLY A 60 -22.24 11.65 12.42
CA GLY A 60 -21.30 10.60 12.83
C GLY A 60 -20.69 10.71 14.24
N PHE A 61 -21.13 11.66 15.08
CA PHE A 61 -20.61 11.85 16.45
C PHE A 61 -20.62 10.57 17.30
N GLU A 62 -21.75 9.86 17.36
CA GLU A 62 -21.88 8.63 18.18
C GLU A 62 -20.90 7.54 17.76
N ARG A 63 -20.71 7.34 16.44
CA ARG A 63 -19.75 6.35 15.92
C ARG A 63 -18.31 6.78 16.20
N SER A 64 -18.00 8.06 16.01
CA SER A 64 -16.68 8.64 16.29
C SER A 64 -16.31 8.55 17.77
N LEU A 65 -17.22 8.87 18.69
CA LEU A 65 -16.99 8.82 20.14
C LEU A 65 -16.69 7.38 20.61
N ASN A 66 -17.42 6.38 20.09
CA ASN A 66 -17.17 4.98 20.42
C ASN A 66 -15.79 4.51 19.93
N THR A 67 -15.39 4.90 18.70
CA THR A 67 -14.05 4.60 18.16
C THR A 67 -12.94 5.26 18.98
N ILE A 68 -13.14 6.51 19.41
CA ILE A 68 -12.19 7.24 20.25
C ILE A 68 -12.02 6.56 21.61
N VAL A 69 -13.12 6.22 22.28
CA VAL A 69 -13.03 5.54 23.59
C VAL A 69 -12.44 4.14 23.44
N HIS A 70 -12.71 3.43 22.34
CA HIS A 70 -12.05 2.16 22.04
C HIS A 70 -10.53 2.32 21.89
N THR A 71 -10.09 3.32 21.13
CA THR A 71 -8.67 3.64 20.93
C THR A 71 -8.00 4.00 22.24
N LEU A 72 -8.67 4.82 23.06
CA LEU A 72 -8.20 5.20 24.38
C LEU A 72 -8.06 4.00 25.32
N ARG A 73 -9.04 3.08 25.34
CA ARG A 73 -8.97 1.83 26.11
C ARG A 73 -7.80 0.95 25.65
N SER A 74 -7.61 0.80 24.34
CA SER A 74 -6.49 0.03 23.79
C SER A 74 -5.13 0.58 24.25
N ALA A 75 -4.94 1.91 24.16
CA ALA A 75 -3.72 2.58 24.63
C ALA A 75 -3.47 2.41 26.14
N LEU A 76 -4.54 2.32 26.94
CA LEU A 76 -4.47 2.10 28.38
C LEU A 76 -4.35 0.62 28.77
N GLY A 77 -4.49 -0.32 27.82
CA GLY A 77 -4.62 -1.75 28.11
C GLY A 77 -5.89 -2.07 28.89
N ASP A 78 -6.97 -1.36 28.61
CA ASP A 78 -8.26 -1.42 29.28
C ASP A 78 -9.32 -2.17 28.45
N SER A 79 -10.38 -2.68 29.08
CA SER A 79 -11.46 -3.44 28.43
C SER A 79 -12.84 -2.92 28.78
N ALA A 80 -13.74 -2.81 27.80
CA ALA A 80 -15.13 -2.44 28.04
C ALA A 80 -15.90 -3.49 28.87
N ARG A 81 -15.50 -4.77 28.81
CA ARG A 81 -16.14 -5.87 29.56
C ARG A 81 -15.64 -5.98 31.00
N ASN A 82 -14.43 -5.46 31.29
CA ASN A 82 -13.83 -5.43 32.61
C ASN A 82 -13.02 -4.13 32.79
N PRO A 83 -13.70 -2.98 32.98
CA PRO A 83 -13.06 -1.68 32.95
C PRO A 83 -12.17 -1.45 34.17
N ARG A 84 -10.90 -1.17 33.93
CA ARG A 84 -9.90 -0.79 34.94
C ARG A 84 -9.70 0.72 35.00
N PHE A 85 -9.88 1.41 33.88
CA PHE A 85 -9.64 2.85 33.78
C PHE A 85 -10.90 3.60 33.36
N ILE A 86 -11.60 3.16 32.31
CA ILE A 86 -12.74 3.86 31.73
C ILE A 86 -13.96 2.96 31.72
N GLU A 87 -14.96 3.32 32.51
CA GLU A 87 -16.27 2.67 32.55
C GLU A 87 -17.22 3.33 31.53
N THR A 88 -17.94 2.51 30.75
CA THR A 88 -19.08 2.99 29.95
C THR A 88 -20.33 2.92 30.83
N VAL A 89 -20.94 4.07 31.12
CA VAL A 89 -22.25 4.11 31.78
C VAL A 89 -23.32 4.20 30.69
N HIS A 90 -24.02 3.08 30.46
CA HIS A 90 -25.01 2.96 29.39
C HIS A 90 -26.02 4.12 29.41
N GLY A 91 -26.18 4.78 28.25
CA GLY A 91 -27.09 5.91 28.06
C GLY A 91 -26.73 7.21 28.80
N ARG A 92 -25.60 7.27 29.52
CA ARG A 92 -25.22 8.44 30.34
C ARG A 92 -23.84 9.01 30.05
N GLY A 93 -22.88 8.21 29.57
CA GLY A 93 -21.55 8.69 29.21
C GLY A 93 -20.41 7.80 29.70
N TYR A 94 -19.28 8.41 30.06
CA TYR A 94 -18.05 7.71 30.44
C TYR A 94 -17.53 8.20 31.79
N ARG A 95 -16.85 7.31 32.54
CA ARG A 95 -16.30 7.63 33.86
C ARG A 95 -14.88 7.09 34.00
N LEU A 96 -13.98 7.91 34.53
CA LEU A 96 -12.65 7.46 34.93
C LEU A 96 -12.69 6.81 36.31
N LEU A 97 -12.25 5.56 36.43
CA LEU A 97 -12.32 4.75 37.65
C LEU A 97 -11.12 4.93 38.59
N THR A 98 -10.04 5.55 38.14
CA THR A 98 -8.81 5.68 38.91
C THR A 98 -8.64 7.09 39.49
N SER A 99 -7.95 7.20 40.64
CA SER A 99 -7.62 8.48 41.26
C SER A 99 -6.49 9.20 40.50
N VAL A 100 -6.67 10.48 40.22
CA VAL A 100 -5.67 11.32 39.55
C VAL A 100 -4.86 12.10 40.58
N ARG A 101 -3.52 12.13 40.44
CA ARG A 101 -2.61 12.96 41.25
C ARG A 101 -1.87 13.96 40.35
N ALA A 102 -1.73 15.20 40.79
CA ALA A 102 -0.81 16.12 40.13
C ALA A 102 0.65 15.70 40.45
N ALA A 103 1.47 15.48 39.43
CA ALA A 103 2.90 15.32 39.63
C ALA A 103 3.49 16.70 39.93
N ALA A 104 3.98 16.91 41.14
CA ALA A 104 4.74 18.11 41.47
C ALA A 104 6.10 18.06 40.75
N LEU A 105 6.42 19.10 39.97
CA LEU A 105 7.73 19.30 39.37
C LEU A 105 8.79 19.40 40.49
N ALA A 106 9.54 18.33 40.71
CA ALA A 106 10.69 18.33 41.63
C ALA A 106 11.98 18.52 40.81
N GLY A 107 12.59 19.68 40.97
CA GLY A 107 13.90 20.04 40.41
C GLY A 107 15.07 19.39 41.16
N GLU A 108 16.22 19.39 40.48
CA GLU A 108 17.49 18.77 40.86
C GLU A 108 18.20 19.34 42.10
N ALA A 109 18.82 18.42 42.84
CA ALA A 109 20.13 18.40 43.53
C ALA A 109 20.73 19.66 44.21
N ALA A 110 21.15 19.51 45.49
CA ALA A 110 22.57 19.27 45.87
C ALA A 110 22.89 19.47 47.39
N THR A 111 23.60 18.47 47.96
CA THR A 111 24.72 18.50 48.95
C THR A 111 24.63 19.04 50.39
N ALA A 112 24.98 18.11 51.33
CA ALA A 112 25.98 18.17 52.41
C ALA A 112 25.77 18.94 53.75
N SER A 113 25.68 18.12 54.82
CA SER A 113 26.31 18.18 56.17
C SER A 113 26.83 19.51 56.77
N ASN A 114 26.27 19.97 57.90
CA ASN A 114 26.84 19.87 59.27
C ASN A 114 26.02 20.67 60.31
N ARG A 115 26.14 20.30 61.59
CA ARG A 115 25.36 20.78 62.76
C ARG A 115 25.89 22.09 63.42
N THR A 116 24.96 23.02 63.70
CA THR A 116 24.77 24.05 64.80
C THR A 116 25.88 25.03 65.26
N PRO A 117 25.57 26.18 65.94
CA PRO A 117 24.31 26.93 66.14
C PRO A 117 24.38 28.49 65.93
N ALA A 118 23.21 29.16 66.09
CA ALA A 118 22.80 30.59 65.96
C ALA A 118 23.72 31.67 66.62
N PRO A 119 23.67 33.00 66.29
CA PRO A 119 22.44 33.83 66.30
C PRO A 119 22.32 35.15 65.45
N ARG A 120 21.08 35.72 65.51
CA ARG A 120 20.62 37.14 65.41
C ARG A 120 20.36 37.83 64.05
N ARG A 121 19.21 38.53 64.04
CA ARG A 121 18.39 39.10 62.92
C ARG A 121 18.81 40.51 62.46
N LYS A 122 18.50 40.89 61.20
CA LYS A 122 17.90 42.19 60.73
C LYS A 122 17.50 42.13 59.23
N PRO A 123 16.65 43.05 58.69
CA PRO A 123 15.59 42.73 57.72
C PRO A 123 15.99 42.99 56.25
N ALA A 124 15.69 42.05 55.35
CA ALA A 124 15.88 42.18 53.91
C ALA A 124 14.55 41.96 53.16
N ALA A 125 13.54 42.79 53.45
CA ALA A 125 12.24 42.71 52.78
C ALA A 125 12.16 43.49 51.44
N LEU A 126 13.16 44.33 51.12
CA LEU A 126 13.13 45.15 49.89
C LEU A 126 13.81 44.51 48.66
N TRP A 127 14.77 43.61 48.83
CA TRP A 127 15.45 42.95 47.70
C TRP A 127 14.62 41.80 47.08
N LEU A 128 13.63 41.30 47.80
CA LEU A 128 12.72 40.25 47.33
C LEU A 128 11.73 40.77 46.27
N LEU A 129 11.35 42.05 46.32
CA LEU A 129 10.41 42.65 45.36
C LEU A 129 11.04 42.94 44.00
N ALA A 130 12.31 43.37 43.96
CA ALA A 130 13.04 43.60 42.71
C ALA A 130 13.37 42.28 41.99
N GLY A 131 13.71 41.23 42.74
CA GLY A 131 13.91 39.88 42.19
C GLY A 131 12.63 39.29 41.59
N SER A 132 11.48 39.49 42.24
CA SER A 132 10.20 39.03 41.69
C SER A 132 9.79 39.75 40.41
N ALA A 133 10.05 41.06 40.29
CA ALA A 133 9.73 41.80 39.07
C ALA A 133 10.60 41.36 37.89
N ALA A 134 11.90 41.12 38.12
CA ALA A 134 12.80 40.59 37.11
C ALA A 134 12.43 39.16 36.68
N MET A 135 12.00 38.31 37.61
CA MET A 135 11.53 36.95 37.28
C MET A 135 10.20 36.96 36.52
N VAL A 136 9.27 37.86 36.84
CA VAL A 136 8.02 38.01 36.09
C VAL A 136 8.30 38.51 34.68
N LEU A 137 9.22 39.46 34.50
CA LEU A 137 9.67 39.92 33.18
C LEU A 137 10.35 38.79 32.39
N LEU A 138 11.22 38.02 33.02
CA LEU A 138 11.88 36.88 32.36
C LEU A 138 10.86 35.79 31.99
N ALA A 139 9.93 35.48 32.89
CA ALA A 139 8.86 34.51 32.64
C ALA A 139 7.89 34.99 31.56
N SER A 140 7.61 36.29 31.46
CA SER A 140 6.77 36.84 30.40
C SER A 140 7.49 36.91 29.06
N VAL A 141 8.80 37.16 29.02
CA VAL A 141 9.61 37.04 27.78
C VAL A 141 9.73 35.57 27.34
N LEU A 142 9.92 34.65 28.28
CA LEU A 142 9.94 33.21 28.00
C LEU A 142 8.56 32.70 27.57
N PHE A 143 7.48 33.18 28.19
CA PHE A 143 6.11 32.88 27.78
C PHE A 143 5.80 33.49 26.42
N TRP A 144 6.26 34.70 26.12
CA TRP A 144 6.08 35.32 24.81
C TRP A 144 6.83 34.55 23.72
N ARG A 145 8.09 34.15 23.97
CA ARG A 145 8.85 33.28 23.05
C ARG A 145 8.26 31.88 22.92
N ALA A 146 7.74 31.30 24.01
CA ALA A 146 7.06 30.01 23.97
C ALA A 146 5.72 30.12 23.22
N ALA A 147 4.97 31.21 23.42
CA ALA A 147 3.74 31.52 22.71
C ALA A 147 4.01 31.77 21.22
N GLU A 148 5.14 32.37 20.85
CA GLU A 148 5.58 32.55 19.46
C GLU A 148 6.02 31.21 18.84
N ALA A 149 6.61 30.31 19.62
CA ALA A 149 6.94 28.95 19.20
C ALA A 149 5.69 28.04 19.08
N THR A 150 4.61 28.30 19.83
CA THR A 150 3.35 27.53 19.77
C THR A 150 2.27 28.16 18.88
N ASN A 151 2.36 29.46 18.57
CA ASN A 151 1.48 30.13 17.61
C ASN A 151 1.88 29.90 16.15
N GLY A 152 2.99 29.22 15.92
CA GLY A 152 3.15 28.39 14.73
C GLY A 152 2.18 27.21 14.77
N ARG A 153 0.86 27.48 14.73
CA ARG A 153 -0.04 26.51 14.11
C ARG A 153 0.61 26.18 12.78
N PRO A 154 0.85 24.92 12.40
CA PRO A 154 0.98 24.64 10.99
C PRO A 154 -0.32 25.15 10.40
N GLU A 155 -0.25 26.31 9.72
CA GLU A 155 -1.24 26.67 8.73
C GLU A 155 -1.46 25.37 7.98
N SER A 156 -2.66 24.80 8.07
CA SER A 156 -2.98 23.53 7.42
C SER A 156 -2.52 23.71 5.99
N ALA A 157 -1.40 23.07 5.64
CA ALA A 157 -0.72 23.36 4.39
C ALA A 157 -1.79 23.20 3.31
N PRO A 158 -1.95 24.20 2.42
CA PRO A 158 -3.01 24.15 1.43
C PRO A 158 -2.96 22.79 0.75
N LEU A 159 -4.10 22.11 0.69
CA LEU A 159 -4.19 20.80 0.06
C LEU A 159 -3.73 20.98 -1.40
N VAL A 160 -2.49 20.57 -1.70
CA VAL A 160 -1.95 20.69 -3.05
C VAL A 160 -2.57 19.58 -3.87
N LEU A 161 -3.56 19.95 -4.68
CA LEU A 161 -4.20 19.02 -5.60
C LEU A 161 -3.31 18.86 -6.84
N PRO A 162 -3.07 17.62 -7.30
CA PRO A 162 -2.39 17.40 -8.56
C PRO A 162 -3.17 18.00 -9.74
N SER A 163 -2.44 18.51 -10.73
CA SER A 163 -3.00 18.99 -12.00
C SER A 163 -2.57 18.10 -13.16
N PRO A 164 -3.42 17.87 -14.18
CA PRO A 164 -3.03 17.09 -15.34
C PRO A 164 -1.97 17.82 -16.18
N VAL A 165 -0.90 17.11 -16.53
CA VAL A 165 0.10 17.52 -17.54
C VAL A 165 -0.35 17.03 -18.92
N THR A 166 -0.94 15.84 -18.94
CA THR A 166 -1.54 15.19 -20.09
C THR A 166 -2.85 14.51 -19.71
N SER A 167 -3.62 14.09 -20.72
CA SER A 167 -4.88 13.37 -20.55
C SER A 167 -5.23 12.63 -21.85
N TYR A 168 -4.24 11.96 -22.45
CA TYR A 168 -4.41 11.33 -23.75
C TYR A 168 -5.07 9.95 -23.63
N VAL A 169 -5.62 9.44 -24.74
CA VAL A 169 -6.12 8.07 -24.76
C VAL A 169 -4.95 7.10 -24.70
N GLY A 170 -5.05 6.07 -23.85
CA GLY A 170 -4.03 5.04 -23.70
C GLY A 170 -3.25 5.21 -22.40
N MET A 171 -2.02 4.72 -22.39
CA MET A 171 -1.16 4.71 -21.22
C MET A 171 0.04 5.59 -21.47
N GLU A 172 0.26 6.56 -20.60
CA GLU A 172 1.38 7.50 -20.63
C GLU A 172 2.28 7.22 -19.42
N ALA A 173 3.56 6.96 -19.66
CA ALA A 173 4.46 6.54 -18.60
C ALA A 173 5.92 6.93 -18.84
N GLY A 174 6.75 6.71 -17.81
CA GLY A 174 8.18 7.01 -17.80
C GLY A 174 8.50 8.48 -18.09
N PRO A 175 7.92 9.45 -17.35
CA PRO A 175 8.18 10.86 -17.59
C PRO A 175 9.63 11.23 -17.26
N ASP A 176 10.23 12.11 -18.06
CA ASP A 176 11.54 12.71 -17.77
C ASP A 176 11.59 14.17 -18.29
N PHE A 177 12.11 15.09 -17.47
CA PHE A 177 12.18 16.51 -17.82
C PHE A 177 13.40 16.84 -18.67
N SER A 178 13.24 17.78 -19.59
CA SER A 178 14.39 18.43 -20.22
C SER A 178 15.23 19.18 -19.17
N PRO A 179 16.54 19.37 -19.41
CA PRO A 179 17.43 20.00 -18.42
C PRO A 179 17.03 21.43 -18.02
N ASP A 180 16.34 22.15 -18.90
CA ASP A 180 15.79 23.49 -18.66
C ASP A 180 14.39 23.48 -18.03
N GLY A 181 13.78 22.29 -17.87
CA GLY A 181 12.44 22.11 -17.33
C GLY A 181 11.30 22.61 -18.25
N SER A 182 11.58 22.93 -19.52
CA SER A 182 10.56 23.46 -20.45
C SER A 182 9.76 22.37 -21.17
N MET A 183 10.28 21.14 -21.21
CA MET A 183 9.70 20.00 -21.90
C MET A 183 9.66 18.76 -21.01
N ILE A 184 8.75 17.85 -21.34
CA ILE A 184 8.66 16.53 -20.74
C ILE A 184 8.65 15.46 -21.84
N ALA A 185 9.50 14.45 -21.70
CA ALA A 185 9.48 13.25 -22.54
C ALA A 185 8.78 12.12 -21.78
N PHE A 186 8.09 11.25 -22.52
CA PHE A 186 7.36 10.10 -21.98
C PHE A 186 7.14 9.09 -23.10
N HIS A 187 6.78 7.85 -22.73
CA HIS A 187 6.34 6.87 -23.71
C HIS A 187 4.82 6.71 -23.67
N TRP A 188 4.22 6.50 -24.84
CA TRP A 188 2.77 6.49 -25.00
C TRP A 188 2.34 5.51 -26.09
N ASN A 189 1.28 4.74 -25.82
CA ASN A 189 0.78 3.72 -26.76
C ASN A 189 -0.39 4.16 -27.65
N LYS A 190 -0.91 5.40 -27.50
CA LYS A 190 -2.04 6.02 -28.24
C LYS A 190 -3.40 5.35 -28.14
N THR A 191 -3.42 4.02 -28.12
CA THR A 191 -4.60 3.19 -28.03
C THR A 191 -4.33 2.09 -27.02
N PRO A 192 -5.34 1.67 -26.25
CA PRO A 192 -5.12 0.60 -25.30
C PRO A 192 -4.68 -0.69 -25.98
N GLY A 193 -3.54 -1.20 -25.57
CA GLY A 193 -2.92 -2.40 -26.15
C GLY A 193 -2.03 -2.15 -27.36
N GLY A 194 -1.88 -0.89 -27.82
CA GLY A 194 -0.90 -0.49 -28.83
C GLY A 194 0.55 -0.62 -28.34
N THR A 195 1.49 -0.46 -29.28
CA THR A 195 2.94 -0.41 -29.02
C THR A 195 3.32 0.95 -28.43
N PHE A 196 4.30 0.97 -27.53
CA PHE A 196 4.81 2.23 -27.00
C PHE A 196 5.82 2.88 -27.94
N ASP A 197 5.65 4.18 -28.16
CA ASP A 197 6.63 5.04 -28.82
C ASP A 197 7.06 6.18 -27.87
N ILE A 198 8.19 6.82 -28.15
CA ILE A 198 8.68 7.98 -27.41
C ILE A 198 8.05 9.26 -27.94
N TYR A 199 7.59 10.10 -27.02
CA TYR A 199 7.05 11.42 -27.29
C TYR A 199 7.72 12.45 -26.39
N TYR A 200 7.63 13.71 -26.79
CA TYR A 200 7.88 14.84 -25.91
C TYR A 200 6.84 15.93 -26.12
N LYS A 201 6.73 16.83 -25.13
CA LYS A 201 5.76 17.92 -25.12
C LYS A 201 6.35 19.14 -24.42
N HIS A 202 6.10 20.32 -24.97
CA HIS A 202 6.35 21.59 -24.28
C HIS A 202 5.30 21.79 -23.18
N LEU A 203 5.74 22.19 -21.99
CA LEU A 203 4.82 22.49 -20.89
C LEU A 203 3.97 23.72 -21.25
N GLY A 204 2.65 23.61 -21.08
CA GLY A 204 1.69 24.64 -21.47
C GLY A 204 1.08 24.48 -22.87
N GLU A 205 1.67 23.65 -23.73
CA GLU A 205 1.05 23.25 -25.00
C GLU A 205 0.13 22.04 -24.81
N GLU A 206 -0.80 21.78 -25.72
CA GLU A 206 -1.68 20.60 -25.65
C GLU A 206 -1.17 19.40 -26.45
N ALA A 207 -0.39 19.61 -27.51
CA ALA A 207 0.03 18.55 -28.42
C ALA A 207 1.39 17.96 -28.02
N ALA A 208 1.50 16.63 -28.09
CA ALA A 208 2.77 15.92 -27.96
C ALA A 208 3.33 15.58 -29.35
N GLN A 209 4.65 15.64 -29.47
CA GLN A 209 5.39 15.27 -30.68
C GLN A 209 5.96 13.86 -30.55
N GLN A 210 5.66 13.02 -31.54
CA GLN A 210 6.21 11.67 -31.65
C GLN A 210 7.65 11.72 -32.16
N LEU A 211 8.54 10.93 -31.55
CA LEU A 211 9.94 10.81 -31.95
C LEU A 211 10.31 9.47 -32.56
N THR A 212 9.66 8.38 -32.13
CA THR A 212 9.95 7.03 -32.62
C THR A 212 8.71 6.40 -33.25
N THR A 213 8.92 5.42 -34.14
CA THR A 213 7.83 4.71 -34.84
C THR A 213 8.19 3.23 -35.09
N ASP A 214 9.03 2.64 -34.23
CA ASP A 214 9.46 1.25 -34.40
C ASP A 214 8.32 0.29 -34.01
N PRO A 215 8.18 -0.88 -34.67
CA PRO A 215 7.18 -1.86 -34.26
C PRO A 215 7.43 -2.49 -32.87
N ALA A 216 8.63 -2.36 -32.30
CA ALA A 216 8.90 -2.75 -30.93
C ALA A 216 8.56 -1.62 -29.93
N ASP A 217 8.22 -1.99 -28.69
CA ASP A 217 7.98 -1.01 -27.64
C ASP A 217 9.25 -0.19 -27.34
N ASP A 218 9.16 1.12 -27.53
CA ASP A 218 10.13 2.11 -27.07
C ASP A 218 9.65 2.74 -25.76
N THR A 219 10.45 2.61 -24.70
CA THR A 219 10.05 2.92 -23.32
C THR A 219 11.16 3.65 -22.55
N ASN A 220 10.80 4.20 -21.39
CA ASN A 220 11.72 4.80 -20.41
C ASN A 220 12.70 5.84 -21.01
N PRO A 221 12.18 6.93 -21.63
CA PRO A 221 13.03 7.98 -22.14
C PRO A 221 13.81 8.70 -21.03
N ALA A 222 15.01 9.14 -21.34
CA ALA A 222 15.85 9.94 -20.46
C ALA A 222 16.57 11.04 -21.24
N TRP A 223 16.43 12.29 -20.79
CA TRP A 223 17.02 13.47 -21.42
C TRP A 223 18.53 13.54 -21.26
N SER A 224 19.22 13.84 -22.37
CA SER A 224 20.62 14.19 -22.31
C SER A 224 20.80 15.51 -21.52
N PRO A 225 21.90 15.69 -20.78
CA PRO A 225 22.12 16.90 -19.97
C PRO A 225 22.21 18.20 -20.78
N ASP A 226 22.48 18.11 -22.09
CA ASP A 226 22.52 19.24 -23.02
C ASP A 226 21.15 19.53 -23.68
N GLY A 227 20.13 18.71 -23.42
CA GLY A 227 18.78 18.89 -23.94
C GLY A 227 18.64 18.65 -25.44
N ARG A 228 19.57 17.92 -26.08
CA ARG A 228 19.56 17.72 -27.54
C ARG A 228 19.11 16.33 -27.98
N GLN A 229 19.16 15.34 -27.08
CA GLN A 229 18.88 13.95 -27.40
C GLN A 229 18.12 13.27 -26.25
N LEU A 230 17.43 12.20 -26.61
CA LEU A 230 16.84 11.27 -25.65
C LEU A 230 17.52 9.92 -25.77
N ALA A 231 17.85 9.34 -24.64
CA ALA A 231 18.07 7.90 -24.54
C ALA A 231 16.74 7.21 -24.27
N PHE A 232 16.55 6.00 -24.80
CA PHE A 232 15.37 5.18 -24.52
C PHE A 232 15.68 3.69 -24.63
N LEU A 233 14.76 2.86 -24.15
CA LEU A 233 14.85 1.40 -24.22
C LEU A 233 13.92 0.87 -25.31
N ARG A 234 14.49 0.23 -26.33
CA ARG A 234 13.73 -0.56 -27.31
C ARG A 234 13.64 -2.02 -26.87
N ARG A 235 12.44 -2.50 -26.56
CA ARG A 235 12.23 -3.88 -26.12
C ARG A 235 12.54 -4.89 -27.23
N ARG A 236 13.09 -6.03 -26.82
CA ARG A 236 13.45 -7.15 -27.68
C ARG A 236 12.90 -8.46 -27.08
N PRO A 237 12.73 -9.53 -27.89
CA PRO A 237 12.33 -10.83 -27.36
C PRO A 237 13.28 -11.33 -26.26
N GLN A 238 12.77 -12.24 -25.42
CA GLN A 238 13.53 -12.90 -24.35
C GLN A 238 14.07 -11.93 -23.28
N TYR A 239 13.28 -10.92 -22.89
CA TYR A 239 13.57 -9.99 -21.79
C TYR A 239 14.86 -9.18 -22.00
N LYS A 240 15.09 -8.76 -23.24
CA LYS A 240 16.20 -7.90 -23.61
C LYS A 240 15.68 -6.52 -24.00
N ALA A 241 16.54 -5.52 -23.84
CA ALA A 241 16.29 -4.19 -24.36
C ALA A 241 17.56 -3.64 -25.05
N SER A 242 17.37 -2.80 -26.07
CA SER A 242 18.45 -2.04 -26.69
C SER A 242 18.42 -0.63 -26.12
N VAL A 243 19.58 -0.13 -25.66
CA VAL A 243 19.72 1.26 -25.25
C VAL A 243 19.97 2.09 -26.51
N MET A 244 19.03 2.96 -26.83
CA MET A 244 18.97 3.75 -28.07
C MET A 244 19.15 5.23 -27.78
N LEU A 245 19.58 5.99 -28.79
CA LEU A 245 19.62 7.45 -28.80
C LEU A 245 18.87 8.00 -30.01
N VAL A 246 18.13 9.09 -29.82
CA VAL A 246 17.46 9.84 -30.89
C VAL A 246 17.56 11.35 -30.64
N GLY A 247 17.68 12.13 -31.71
CA GLY A 247 17.60 13.60 -31.66
C GLY A 247 16.14 14.08 -31.62
N LEU A 248 15.92 15.33 -31.22
CA LEU A 248 14.56 15.90 -31.15
C LEU A 248 13.90 16.14 -32.52
N ASP A 249 14.67 16.05 -33.59
CA ASP A 249 14.19 16.08 -34.97
C ASP A 249 13.59 14.73 -35.43
N GLY A 250 13.66 13.69 -34.60
CA GLY A 250 13.24 12.33 -34.98
C GLY A 250 14.15 11.72 -36.05
N GLY A 251 15.40 12.20 -36.15
CA GLY A 251 16.39 11.73 -37.10
C GLY A 251 16.85 10.27 -36.86
N PRO A 252 17.92 9.82 -37.52
CA PRO A 252 18.38 8.44 -37.41
C PRO A 252 18.76 8.05 -35.98
N GLU A 253 18.20 6.94 -35.52
CA GLU A 253 18.44 6.40 -34.19
C GLU A 253 19.79 5.68 -34.10
N ARG A 254 20.46 5.78 -32.96
CA ARG A 254 21.73 5.10 -32.68
C ARG A 254 21.61 4.14 -31.51
N GLN A 255 21.87 2.86 -31.76
CA GLN A 255 22.00 1.86 -30.69
C GLN A 255 23.36 1.96 -30.01
N LEU A 256 23.40 2.00 -28.67
CA LEU A 256 24.63 1.98 -27.87
C LEU A 256 25.00 0.57 -27.42
N THR A 257 24.03 -0.18 -26.91
CA THR A 257 24.26 -1.54 -26.38
C THR A 257 22.94 -2.32 -26.24
N THR A 258 23.03 -3.59 -25.89
CA THR A 258 21.89 -4.45 -25.55
C THR A 258 22.08 -4.98 -24.13
N ILE A 259 21.00 -4.92 -23.35
CA ILE A 259 20.94 -5.23 -21.92
C ILE A 259 19.86 -6.29 -21.66
N ASP A 260 19.99 -7.00 -20.54
CA ASP A 260 18.91 -7.84 -20.01
C ASP A 260 18.04 -6.95 -19.11
N ALA A 261 16.79 -6.72 -19.52
CA ALA A 261 15.88 -5.80 -18.85
C ALA A 261 14.42 -6.15 -19.18
N ASN A 262 13.56 -6.12 -18.15
CA ASN A 262 12.12 -6.29 -18.30
C ASN A 262 11.38 -4.93 -18.29
N ASP A 263 11.63 -4.12 -17.25
CA ASP A 263 11.01 -2.79 -17.05
C ASP A 263 12.06 -1.76 -16.59
N GLY A 264 13.20 -1.78 -17.28
CA GLY A 264 14.41 -1.05 -16.89
C GLY A 264 14.28 0.47 -16.99
N SER A 265 15.29 1.18 -16.50
CA SER A 265 15.30 2.63 -16.38
C SER A 265 16.65 3.21 -16.76
N LEU A 266 16.66 4.47 -17.22
CA LEU A 266 17.86 5.14 -17.72
C LEU A 266 18.12 6.42 -16.92
N SER A 267 19.41 6.69 -16.67
CA SER A 267 19.84 7.97 -16.08
C SER A 267 21.15 8.43 -16.67
N TRP A 268 21.16 9.65 -17.21
CA TRP A 268 22.36 10.28 -17.72
C TRP A 268 23.25 10.80 -16.60
N SER A 269 24.56 10.61 -16.74
CA SER A 269 25.53 11.34 -15.94
C SER A 269 25.50 12.81 -16.31
N ARG A 270 25.78 13.70 -15.34
CA ARG A 270 25.74 15.16 -15.53
C ARG A 270 26.61 15.67 -16.68
N ASP A 271 27.72 15.00 -16.95
CA ASP A 271 28.66 15.34 -18.03
C ASP A 271 28.25 14.79 -19.41
N GLY A 272 27.14 14.03 -19.49
CA GLY A 272 26.65 13.41 -20.72
C GLY A 272 27.49 12.24 -21.22
N ARG A 273 28.50 11.80 -20.46
CA ARG A 273 29.42 10.74 -20.88
C ARG A 273 28.83 9.34 -20.72
N TRP A 274 27.96 9.16 -19.73
CA TRP A 274 27.46 7.86 -19.31
C TRP A 274 25.95 7.82 -19.21
N ILE A 275 25.38 6.65 -19.47
CA ILE A 275 23.98 6.33 -19.17
C ILE A 275 23.98 5.11 -18.27
N ALA A 276 23.47 5.27 -17.04
CA ALA A 276 23.25 4.17 -16.11
C ALA A 276 21.92 3.46 -16.37
N PHE A 277 21.90 2.16 -16.13
CA PHE A 277 20.74 1.28 -16.28
C PHE A 277 20.83 0.10 -15.31
N ASP A 278 19.69 -0.46 -14.98
CA ASP A 278 19.60 -1.74 -14.28
C ASP A 278 19.83 -2.92 -15.23
N ASN A 279 20.55 -3.93 -14.76
CA ASN A 279 20.73 -5.19 -15.45
C ASN A 279 19.89 -6.23 -14.70
N ALA A 280 18.75 -6.67 -15.25
CA ALA A 280 17.75 -7.45 -14.51
C ALA A 280 17.40 -8.76 -15.23
N TYR A 281 17.29 -9.86 -14.47
CA TYR A 281 16.89 -11.17 -14.99
C TYR A 281 15.39 -11.43 -14.82
N PRO A 282 14.74 -12.10 -15.79
CA PRO A 282 13.29 -12.26 -15.82
C PRO A 282 12.69 -13.23 -14.82
N ASP A 283 13.48 -14.11 -14.20
CA ASP A 283 13.00 -15.13 -13.27
C ASP A 283 13.50 -14.86 -11.84
N TYR A 284 12.99 -13.76 -11.26
CA TYR A 284 13.30 -13.30 -9.89
C TYR A 284 13.09 -14.38 -8.82
N LEU A 285 12.28 -15.41 -9.12
CA LEU A 285 11.96 -16.52 -8.22
C LEU A 285 12.90 -17.72 -8.38
N ARG A 286 13.68 -17.82 -9.47
CA ARG A 286 14.55 -18.98 -9.74
C ARG A 286 16.05 -18.68 -9.69
N HIS A 287 16.44 -17.41 -9.80
CA HIS A 287 17.86 -17.04 -9.90
C HIS A 287 18.25 -15.92 -8.92
N HIS A 288 18.70 -16.31 -7.72
CA HIS A 288 19.48 -15.42 -6.84
C HIS A 288 20.90 -15.26 -7.40
N THR A 289 21.10 -14.36 -8.37
CA THR A 289 22.44 -14.11 -8.92
C THR A 289 22.94 -12.71 -8.55
N ASN A 290 24.23 -12.59 -8.22
CA ASN A 290 24.89 -11.32 -7.90
C ASN A 290 25.10 -10.41 -9.15
N GLU A 291 24.48 -10.76 -10.29
CA GLU A 291 24.66 -10.09 -11.59
C GLU A 291 23.56 -9.07 -11.88
N ALA A 292 22.52 -9.02 -11.05
CA ALA A 292 21.40 -8.08 -11.18
C ALA A 292 21.71 -6.69 -10.59
N GLY A 293 22.80 -6.05 -11.03
CA GLY A 293 23.30 -4.78 -10.49
C GLY A 293 23.10 -3.57 -11.42
N ILE A 294 23.53 -2.39 -10.95
CA ILE A 294 23.56 -1.18 -11.79
C ILE A 294 24.82 -1.20 -12.65
N MET A 295 24.63 -0.96 -13.95
CA MET A 295 25.68 -0.79 -14.94
C MET A 295 25.56 0.58 -15.61
N ALA A 296 26.57 0.97 -16.35
CA ALA A 296 26.51 2.13 -17.23
C ALA A 296 27.22 1.87 -18.56
N VAL A 297 26.76 2.54 -19.60
CA VAL A 297 27.36 2.53 -20.94
C VAL A 297 27.92 3.91 -21.27
N GLU A 298 29.14 3.95 -21.79
CA GLU A 298 29.79 5.17 -22.27
C GLU A 298 29.25 5.53 -23.64
N VAL A 299 28.71 6.73 -23.78
CA VAL A 299 27.96 7.18 -24.98
C VAL A 299 28.83 7.20 -26.23
N ALA A 300 30.09 7.59 -26.10
CA ALA A 300 31.01 7.67 -27.23
C ALA A 300 31.40 6.28 -27.76
N SER A 301 31.74 5.35 -26.87
CA SER A 301 32.41 4.08 -27.20
C SER A 301 31.51 2.85 -27.14
N GLY A 302 30.35 2.92 -26.47
CA GLY A 302 29.51 1.75 -26.14
C GLY A 302 30.11 0.87 -25.04
N ARG A 303 31.23 1.27 -24.43
CA ARG A 303 31.90 0.51 -23.37
C ARG A 303 31.03 0.48 -22.11
N ARG A 304 30.88 -0.71 -21.51
CA ARG A 304 30.10 -0.90 -20.29
C ARG A 304 30.99 -0.98 -19.05
N VAL A 305 30.48 -0.47 -17.93
CA VAL A 305 31.06 -0.62 -16.59
C VAL A 305 29.98 -1.04 -15.60
N THR A 306 30.37 -1.81 -14.59
CA THR A 306 29.51 -2.17 -13.47
C THR A 306 29.74 -1.17 -12.34
N ILE A 307 28.65 -0.58 -11.82
CA ILE A 307 28.70 0.34 -10.67
C ILE A 307 28.42 -0.44 -9.39
N THR A 308 27.38 -1.27 -9.35
CA THR A 308 27.01 -2.02 -8.15
C THR A 308 27.00 -3.52 -8.39
N ARG A 309 27.22 -4.27 -7.31
CA ARG A 309 27.04 -5.72 -7.27
C ARG A 309 26.18 -6.03 -6.04
N PRO A 310 24.90 -6.42 -6.22
CA PRO A 310 24.02 -6.69 -5.10
C PRO A 310 24.57 -7.88 -4.28
N PRO A 311 24.34 -7.90 -2.95
CA PRO A 311 24.74 -9.01 -2.12
C PRO A 311 23.96 -10.29 -2.49
N PRO A 312 24.49 -11.48 -2.16
CA PRO A 312 23.75 -12.73 -2.32
C PRO A 312 22.37 -12.68 -1.64
N LEU A 313 21.36 -13.30 -2.27
CA LEU A 313 19.96 -13.34 -1.82
C LEU A 313 19.15 -12.04 -1.98
N SER A 314 19.76 -10.93 -2.43
CA SER A 314 18.99 -9.78 -2.92
C SER A 314 18.34 -10.12 -4.28
N LEU A 315 17.22 -9.47 -4.59
CA LEU A 315 16.60 -9.56 -5.91
C LEU A 315 17.29 -8.70 -6.98
N GLY A 316 18.19 -7.78 -6.59
CA GLY A 316 18.93 -6.91 -7.49
C GLY A 316 18.87 -5.43 -7.12
N ASP A 317 19.62 -4.62 -7.86
CA ASP A 317 19.61 -3.15 -7.80
C ASP A 317 18.91 -2.59 -9.05
N PHE A 318 17.97 -1.66 -8.86
CA PHE A 318 17.07 -1.13 -9.88
C PHE A 318 16.92 0.40 -9.81
N SER A 319 16.33 1.01 -10.84
CA SER A 319 15.98 2.44 -10.85
C SER A 319 17.15 3.40 -10.53
N PRO A 320 18.30 3.28 -11.20
CA PRO A 320 19.43 4.16 -10.94
C PRO A 320 19.11 5.60 -11.31
N ARG A 321 19.44 6.55 -10.44
CA ARG A 321 19.39 7.99 -10.71
C ARG A 321 20.66 8.68 -10.23
N PHE A 322 21.44 9.24 -11.16
CA PHE A 322 22.56 10.10 -10.81
C PHE A 322 22.07 11.35 -10.08
N SER A 323 22.80 11.78 -9.07
CA SER A 323 22.53 13.04 -8.39
C SER A 323 22.75 14.21 -9.35
N PRO A 324 21.88 15.24 -9.37
CA PRO A 324 22.08 16.44 -10.16
C PRO A 324 23.38 17.18 -9.81
N ARG A 325 23.90 17.03 -8.59
CA ARG A 325 25.19 17.59 -8.15
C ARG A 325 26.41 16.77 -8.61
N GLY A 326 26.20 15.58 -9.17
CA GLY A 326 27.26 14.64 -9.55
C GLY A 326 27.86 13.89 -8.35
N GLY A 327 28.71 12.90 -8.63
CA GLY A 327 29.48 12.18 -7.61
C GLY A 327 28.68 11.23 -6.71
N ARG A 328 27.38 11.06 -6.93
CA ARG A 328 26.51 10.16 -6.17
C ARG A 328 25.45 9.52 -7.05
N LEU A 329 25.09 8.29 -6.74
CA LEU A 329 24.02 7.52 -7.37
C LEU A 329 23.02 7.05 -6.31
N ALA A 330 21.72 7.24 -6.59
CA ALA A 330 20.63 6.59 -5.86
C ALA A 330 20.09 5.40 -6.67
N PHE A 331 19.65 4.36 -5.99
CA PHE A 331 19.01 3.19 -6.61
C PHE A 331 18.14 2.46 -5.58
N ILE A 332 17.26 1.58 -6.05
CA ILE A 332 16.41 0.72 -5.23
C ILE A 332 17.05 -0.66 -5.17
N ARG A 333 17.20 -1.24 -3.98
CA ARG A 333 17.64 -2.63 -3.81
C ARG A 333 16.47 -3.50 -3.40
N GLY A 334 16.16 -4.51 -4.20
CA GLY A 334 15.10 -5.47 -3.91
C GLY A 334 15.49 -6.45 -2.81
N VAL A 335 14.62 -6.61 -1.80
CA VAL A 335 14.78 -7.55 -0.68
C VAL A 335 13.83 -8.75 -0.84
N SER A 336 12.60 -8.51 -1.31
CA SER A 336 11.64 -9.56 -1.64
C SER A 336 10.78 -9.14 -2.85
N ALA A 337 9.94 -10.05 -3.35
CA ALA A 337 9.07 -9.79 -4.49
C ALA A 337 8.13 -8.58 -4.30
N SER A 338 7.94 -8.12 -3.06
CA SER A 338 7.08 -6.99 -2.70
C SER A 338 7.77 -5.96 -1.80
N SER A 339 9.10 -5.98 -1.65
CA SER A 339 9.82 -5.03 -0.79
C SER A 339 11.21 -4.65 -1.32
N GLY A 340 11.58 -3.37 -1.14
CA GLY A 340 12.91 -2.88 -1.47
C GLY A 340 13.21 -1.56 -0.79
N ASP A 341 14.50 -1.22 -0.69
CA ASP A 341 14.96 -0.03 0.00
C ASP A 341 15.87 0.84 -0.86
N ILE A 342 15.78 2.15 -0.66
CA ILE A 342 16.63 3.11 -1.36
C ILE A 342 18.03 3.07 -0.77
N HIS A 343 19.02 3.01 -1.66
CA HIS A 343 20.43 3.03 -1.34
C HIS A 343 21.14 4.16 -2.07
N LEU A 344 22.16 4.72 -1.42
CA LEU A 344 23.03 5.75 -1.95
C LEU A 344 24.47 5.24 -2.01
N VAL A 345 25.17 5.55 -3.10
CA VAL A 345 26.59 5.27 -3.23
C VAL A 345 27.31 6.48 -3.82
N ASP A 346 28.38 6.91 -3.17
CA ASP A 346 29.27 7.93 -3.74
C ASP A 346 30.15 7.27 -4.81
N ILE A 347 30.39 7.97 -5.91
CA ILE A 347 31.09 7.46 -7.09
C ILE A 347 32.17 8.45 -7.56
N ASP A 348 33.20 7.93 -8.22
CA ASP A 348 34.19 8.75 -8.92
C ASP A 348 33.82 9.02 -10.39
N GLU A 349 34.68 9.73 -11.11
CA GLU A 349 34.50 10.09 -12.53
C GLU A 349 34.50 8.87 -13.48
N ASN A 350 35.00 7.72 -13.01
CA ASN A 350 34.99 6.44 -13.72
C ASN A 350 33.88 5.51 -13.23
N LEU A 351 32.93 6.05 -12.47
CA LEU A 351 31.78 5.36 -11.88
C LEU A 351 32.16 4.26 -10.89
N GLN A 352 33.37 4.32 -10.30
CA GLN A 352 33.77 3.40 -9.25
C GLN A 352 33.17 3.83 -7.90
N PRO A 353 32.52 2.92 -7.15
CA PRO A 353 32.03 3.20 -5.81
C PRO A 353 33.13 3.59 -4.81
N LYS A 354 32.91 4.69 -4.09
CA LYS A 354 33.74 5.13 -2.95
C LYS A 354 33.21 4.53 -1.65
N GLY A 355 33.25 3.20 -1.56
CA GLY A 355 32.76 2.44 -0.41
C GLY A 355 31.44 1.70 -0.68
N ALA A 356 30.90 1.07 0.37
CA ALA A 356 29.68 0.28 0.27
C ALA A 356 28.44 1.20 0.15
N PRO A 357 27.42 0.81 -0.63
CA PRO A 357 26.16 1.54 -0.67
C PRO A 357 25.50 1.64 0.70
N ARG A 358 25.04 2.83 1.06
CA ARG A 358 24.34 3.15 2.31
C ARG A 358 22.83 3.13 2.10
N GLN A 359 22.14 2.29 2.85
CA GLN A 359 20.68 2.25 2.91
C GLN A 359 20.13 3.52 3.59
N VAL A 360 19.03 4.08 3.06
CA VAL A 360 18.40 5.31 3.59
C VAL A 360 16.91 5.18 3.90
N THR A 361 16.26 4.09 3.49
CA THR A 361 14.93 3.66 3.97
C THR A 361 15.07 2.31 4.64
N PHE A 362 14.26 1.99 5.66
CA PHE A 362 14.46 0.80 6.50
C PHE A 362 13.16 0.03 6.80
N ASP A 363 12.07 0.43 6.16
CA ASP A 363 10.72 0.01 6.50
C ASP A 363 10.21 -1.13 5.60
N GLY A 364 11.01 -1.57 4.63
CA GLY A 364 10.68 -2.74 3.79
C GLY A 364 9.43 -2.54 2.93
N ALA A 365 9.06 -1.29 2.61
CA ALA A 365 7.94 -0.99 1.76
C ALA A 365 8.26 -1.27 0.28
N SER A 366 7.23 -1.50 -0.54
CA SER A 366 7.37 -1.50 -2.00
C SER A 366 7.70 -0.08 -2.49
N ILE A 367 8.72 0.06 -3.34
CA ILE A 367 9.15 1.32 -3.97
C ILE A 367 9.36 1.04 -5.46
N SER A 368 8.71 1.80 -6.36
CA SER A 368 8.82 1.56 -7.82
C SER A 368 9.72 2.53 -8.57
N SER A 369 9.91 3.74 -8.05
CA SER A 369 10.60 4.81 -8.75
C SER A 369 11.09 5.87 -7.78
N LEU A 370 12.16 6.55 -8.16
CA LEU A 370 12.73 7.67 -7.42
C LEU A 370 13.28 8.75 -8.36
N ALA A 371 13.37 9.97 -7.84
CA ALA A 371 14.03 11.10 -8.47
C ALA A 371 14.64 12.03 -7.42
N TRP A 372 15.64 12.79 -7.82
CA TRP A 372 16.31 13.77 -6.96
C TRP A 372 15.58 15.11 -6.96
N SER A 373 15.66 15.85 -5.85
CA SER A 373 15.44 17.30 -5.90
C SER A 373 16.49 17.97 -6.79
N PRO A 374 16.21 19.16 -7.36
CA PRO A 374 17.19 19.94 -8.12
C PRO A 374 18.49 20.19 -7.34
N GLU A 375 18.36 20.39 -6.03
CA GLU A 375 19.47 20.60 -5.12
C GLU A 375 20.22 19.30 -4.79
N GLY A 376 19.70 18.12 -5.12
CA GLY A 376 20.34 16.84 -4.80
C GLY A 376 20.44 16.56 -3.30
N ASP A 377 19.60 17.19 -2.49
CA ASP A 377 19.53 17.06 -1.03
C ASP A 377 18.35 16.21 -0.55
N ARG A 378 17.38 15.97 -1.43
CA ARG A 378 16.15 15.21 -1.16
C ARG A 378 15.91 14.19 -2.28
N LEU A 379 15.22 13.11 -1.91
CA LEU A 379 14.68 12.12 -2.85
C LEU A 379 13.16 12.13 -2.78
N TYR A 380 12.55 12.10 -3.96
CA TYR A 380 11.13 11.85 -4.16
C TYR A 380 10.95 10.44 -4.68
N PHE A 381 9.96 9.71 -4.19
CA PHE A 381 9.75 8.31 -4.58
C PHE A 381 8.29 7.88 -4.41
N ALA A 382 7.86 6.93 -5.23
CA ALA A 382 6.55 6.31 -5.15
C ALA A 382 6.61 5.02 -4.32
N SER A 383 5.77 4.90 -3.29
CA SER A 383 5.81 3.78 -2.35
C SER A 383 4.45 3.40 -1.78
N GLU A 384 4.27 2.11 -1.50
CA GLU A 384 3.10 1.54 -0.81
C GLU A 384 3.16 1.71 0.72
N ARG A 385 4.14 2.48 1.24
CA ARG A 385 4.32 2.75 2.67
C ARG A 385 3.07 3.27 3.39
N SER A 386 2.12 3.89 2.69
CA SER A 386 1.04 4.64 3.34
C SER A 386 0.09 3.80 4.18
N ASN A 387 0.15 2.47 4.17
CA ASN A 387 -0.85 1.55 4.77
C ASN A 387 -2.29 1.85 4.31
N GLN A 388 -2.48 2.81 3.39
CA GLN A 388 -3.76 3.43 3.07
C GLN A 388 -4.36 2.92 1.76
N SER A 389 -3.60 2.15 1.00
CA SER A 389 -4.03 1.59 -0.26
C SER A 389 -2.96 0.59 -0.72
N SER A 390 -3.32 -0.52 -1.37
CA SER A 390 -2.36 -1.28 -2.20
C SER A 390 -1.87 -0.49 -3.42
N ALA A 391 -1.95 0.84 -3.39
CA ALA A 391 -1.52 1.75 -4.41
C ALA A 391 -0.35 2.58 -3.87
N GLN A 392 0.58 2.86 -4.77
CA GLN A 392 1.73 3.69 -4.44
C GLN A 392 1.32 5.14 -4.28
N THR A 393 1.90 5.78 -3.28
CA THR A 393 1.71 7.20 -2.96
C THR A 393 3.05 7.91 -3.02
N LEU A 394 3.04 9.24 -3.07
CA LEU A 394 4.26 10.04 -3.16
C LEU A 394 4.88 10.29 -1.79
N TRP A 395 6.20 10.12 -1.72
CA TRP A 395 7.01 10.33 -0.52
C TRP A 395 8.22 11.18 -0.83
N ARG A 396 8.70 11.88 0.20
CA ARG A 396 9.94 12.65 0.18
C ARG A 396 10.84 12.25 1.33
N LEU A 397 12.13 12.15 1.08
CA LEU A 397 13.17 11.90 2.09
C LEU A 397 14.28 12.95 1.97
N ASP A 398 14.66 13.56 3.09
CA ASP A 398 15.85 14.41 3.19
C ASP A 398 17.07 13.52 3.39
N VAL A 399 17.96 13.45 2.40
CA VAL A 399 19.11 12.54 2.45
C VAL A 399 20.36 13.17 3.07
N THR A 400 20.29 14.46 3.45
CA THR A 400 21.38 15.17 4.14
C THR A 400 21.39 14.89 5.64
N LYS A 401 20.25 14.47 6.19
CA LYS A 401 20.09 14.17 7.61
C LYS A 401 20.13 12.66 7.82
N GLU A 402 21.05 12.21 8.66
CA GLU A 402 21.10 10.82 9.07
C GLU A 402 19.86 10.46 9.89
N GLY A 403 19.22 9.32 9.58
CA GLY A 403 18.01 8.88 10.25
C GLY A 403 16.74 9.67 9.89
N ALA A 404 16.76 10.50 8.83
CA ALA A 404 15.54 11.18 8.37
C ALA A 404 14.44 10.16 8.02
N GLU A 405 13.22 10.45 8.47
CA GLU A 405 12.06 9.64 8.13
C GLU A 405 11.39 10.17 6.85
N PRO A 406 10.92 9.27 5.96
CA PRO A 406 10.14 9.68 4.81
C PRO A 406 8.82 10.36 5.18
N VAL A 407 8.51 11.45 4.48
CA VAL A 407 7.29 12.24 4.66
C VAL A 407 6.34 12.02 3.48
N SER A 408 5.07 11.72 3.75
CA SER A 408 4.04 11.57 2.72
C SER A 408 3.70 12.94 2.11
N LEU A 409 3.51 12.98 0.79
CA LEU A 409 3.10 14.16 0.05
C LEU A 409 1.59 14.18 -0.28
N GLY A 410 0.84 13.20 0.22
CA GLY A 410 -0.61 13.08 0.02
C GLY A 410 -1.05 11.70 -0.50
N PRO A 411 -2.36 11.48 -0.62
CA PRO A 411 -2.95 10.18 -0.97
C PRO A 411 -2.94 9.86 -2.48
N SER A 412 -2.34 10.70 -3.31
CA SER A 412 -2.40 10.54 -4.77
C SER A 412 -1.77 9.22 -5.21
N ARG A 413 -2.53 8.44 -5.97
CA ARG A 413 -2.02 7.26 -6.68
C ARG A 413 -0.92 7.71 -7.63
N ALA A 414 0.28 7.24 -7.40
CA ALA A 414 1.44 7.65 -8.15
C ALA A 414 2.37 6.48 -8.38
N SER A 415 2.82 6.34 -9.62
CA SER A 415 3.94 5.51 -10.02
C SER A 415 4.84 6.34 -10.94
N GLY A 416 6.03 5.85 -11.29
CA GLY A 416 6.92 6.48 -12.28
C GLY A 416 7.01 8.00 -12.20
N LEU A 417 8.00 8.54 -11.47
CA LEU A 417 8.09 9.99 -11.26
C LEU A 417 9.40 10.61 -11.73
N THR A 418 9.32 11.91 -11.99
CA THR A 418 10.44 12.82 -12.25
C THR A 418 10.21 14.16 -11.57
N VAL A 419 11.27 14.96 -11.43
CA VAL A 419 11.24 16.25 -10.75
C VAL A 419 11.80 17.31 -11.68
N SER A 420 11.10 18.43 -11.81
CA SER A 420 11.54 19.55 -12.63
C SER A 420 12.86 20.10 -12.09
N PRO A 421 13.92 20.19 -12.93
CA PRO A 421 15.23 20.67 -12.49
C PRO A 421 15.24 22.18 -12.17
N THR A 422 14.21 22.92 -12.56
CA THR A 422 14.14 24.38 -12.37
C THR A 422 13.14 24.81 -11.31
N THR A 423 12.01 24.11 -11.19
CA THR A 423 10.93 24.48 -10.26
C THR A 423 10.80 23.54 -9.06
N GLY A 424 11.37 22.33 -9.12
CA GLY A 424 11.16 21.30 -8.11
C GLY A 424 9.75 20.67 -8.13
N GLU A 425 8.94 20.98 -9.13
CA GLU A 425 7.63 20.35 -9.36
C GLU A 425 7.79 18.84 -9.63
N VAL A 426 6.96 18.02 -9.01
CA VAL A 426 6.98 16.57 -9.20
C VAL A 426 5.96 16.19 -10.27
N VAL A 427 6.40 15.51 -11.34
CA VAL A 427 5.49 14.89 -12.31
C VAL A 427 5.53 13.38 -12.12
N PHE A 428 4.36 12.76 -12.12
CA PHE A 428 4.19 11.35 -11.84
C PHE A 428 3.11 10.74 -12.73
N VAL A 429 3.20 9.43 -12.94
CA VAL A 429 2.16 8.65 -13.61
C VAL A 429 1.03 8.39 -12.63
N HIS A 430 -0.18 8.78 -13.01
CA HIS A 430 -1.42 8.47 -12.30
C HIS A 430 -2.18 7.37 -13.04
N PRO A 431 -2.12 6.10 -12.56
CA PRO A 431 -2.81 5.01 -13.23
C PRO A 431 -4.33 5.17 -13.14
N VAL A 432 -4.96 5.22 -14.31
CA VAL A 432 -6.42 5.15 -14.50
C VAL A 432 -6.79 3.69 -14.79
N GLY A 433 -6.33 2.80 -13.91
CA GLY A 433 -6.61 1.36 -13.99
C GLY A 433 -7.90 1.03 -13.24
N SER A 434 -8.88 0.48 -13.96
CA SER A 434 -10.07 -0.11 -13.34
C SER A 434 -10.21 -1.57 -13.66
N GLU A 435 -10.75 -2.31 -12.71
CA GLU A 435 -11.16 -3.69 -12.91
C GLU A 435 -12.58 -3.82 -12.43
N ASN A 436 -13.42 -4.40 -13.28
CA ASN A 436 -14.84 -4.43 -13.04
C ASN A 436 -15.32 -5.88 -12.99
N LEU A 437 -16.42 -6.09 -12.28
CA LEU A 437 -17.08 -7.38 -12.23
C LEU A 437 -17.99 -7.54 -13.44
N TRP A 438 -17.97 -8.73 -14.02
CA TRP A 438 -18.77 -9.12 -15.17
C TRP A 438 -19.59 -10.35 -14.82
N ARG A 439 -20.79 -10.42 -15.40
CA ARG A 439 -21.71 -11.55 -15.32
C ARG A 439 -21.78 -12.24 -16.66
N LEU A 440 -21.52 -13.54 -16.66
CA LEU A 440 -21.80 -14.44 -17.76
C LEU A 440 -23.07 -15.25 -17.48
N ARG A 441 -24.02 -15.22 -18.42
CA ARG A 441 -25.16 -16.13 -18.42
C ARG A 441 -24.85 -17.33 -19.31
N VAL A 442 -24.95 -18.53 -18.74
CA VAL A 442 -24.66 -19.80 -19.41
C VAL A 442 -25.96 -20.58 -19.57
N GLU A 443 -26.42 -20.70 -20.82
CA GLU A 443 -27.58 -21.50 -21.18
C GLU A 443 -27.17 -22.65 -22.11
N PRO A 444 -27.66 -23.88 -21.89
CA PRO A 444 -27.38 -24.99 -22.78
C PRO A 444 -27.81 -24.68 -24.23
N GLY A 445 -26.90 -24.86 -25.18
CA GLY A 445 -27.17 -24.67 -26.61
C GLY A 445 -27.22 -23.22 -27.08
N LYS A 446 -26.97 -22.24 -26.21
CA LYS A 446 -26.85 -20.83 -26.59
C LYS A 446 -25.44 -20.29 -26.35
N PRO A 447 -24.99 -19.31 -27.15
CA PRO A 447 -23.77 -18.55 -26.83
C PRO A 447 -23.90 -17.92 -25.44
N ALA A 448 -22.80 -17.93 -24.69
CA ALA A 448 -22.76 -17.28 -23.39
C ALA A 448 -22.80 -15.75 -23.55
N GLU A 449 -23.59 -15.08 -22.71
CA GLU A 449 -23.76 -13.63 -22.77
C GLU A 449 -23.06 -12.95 -21.59
N ALA A 450 -22.04 -12.16 -21.87
CA ALA A 450 -21.28 -11.41 -20.86
C ALA A 450 -21.80 -9.97 -20.76
N SER A 451 -22.03 -9.50 -19.53
CA SER A 451 -22.47 -8.13 -19.24
C SER A 451 -21.72 -7.57 -18.03
N ARG A 452 -21.33 -6.30 -18.10
CA ARG A 452 -20.67 -5.61 -16.98
C ARG A 452 -21.65 -5.39 -15.83
N ILE A 453 -21.16 -5.51 -14.60
CA ILE A 453 -21.92 -5.33 -13.36
C ILE A 453 -21.51 -4.02 -12.69
N THR A 454 -20.21 -3.85 -12.41
CA THR A 454 -19.69 -2.64 -11.78
C THR A 454 -19.20 -1.65 -12.83
N HIS A 455 -19.47 -0.37 -12.62
CA HIS A 455 -18.99 0.73 -13.45
C HIS A 455 -18.17 1.67 -12.59
N SER A 456 -16.91 1.31 -12.32
CA SER A 456 -16.02 2.07 -11.44
C SER A 456 -14.67 2.33 -12.11
N THR A 457 -14.02 3.42 -11.72
CA THR A 457 -12.60 3.72 -12.02
C THR A 457 -11.65 3.05 -11.02
N SER A 458 -12.18 2.32 -10.03
CA SER A 458 -11.43 1.58 -9.03
C SER A 458 -11.32 0.10 -9.37
N VAL A 459 -10.48 -0.63 -8.63
CA VAL A 459 -10.37 -2.09 -8.74
C VAL A 459 -11.55 -2.72 -8.04
N ASN A 460 -12.18 -3.73 -8.66
CA ASN A 460 -13.21 -4.58 -8.09
C ASN A 460 -12.86 -6.05 -8.41
N ARG A 461 -12.56 -6.85 -7.39
CA ARG A 461 -12.02 -8.22 -7.53
C ARG A 461 -12.61 -9.18 -6.51
N GLN A 462 -12.25 -10.45 -6.63
CA GLN A 462 -12.61 -11.57 -5.78
C GLN A 462 -14.13 -11.62 -5.50
N PRO A 463 -14.96 -11.74 -6.56
CA PRO A 463 -16.40 -11.80 -6.38
C PRO A 463 -16.80 -13.07 -5.61
N ALA A 464 -17.77 -12.94 -4.71
CA ALA A 464 -18.45 -14.04 -4.05
C ALA A 464 -19.96 -13.81 -4.13
N LEU A 465 -20.65 -14.72 -4.83
CA LEU A 465 -22.09 -14.70 -4.98
C LEU A 465 -22.76 -15.29 -3.73
N SER A 466 -23.84 -14.67 -3.26
CA SER A 466 -24.64 -15.20 -2.15
C SER A 466 -25.29 -16.55 -2.49
N SER A 467 -25.62 -17.35 -1.47
CA SER A 467 -26.24 -18.68 -1.64
C SER A 467 -27.53 -18.67 -2.48
N ASP A 468 -28.29 -17.58 -2.41
CA ASP A 468 -29.55 -17.36 -3.12
C ASP A 468 -29.37 -16.67 -4.49
N GLY A 469 -28.14 -16.24 -4.82
CA GLY A 469 -27.80 -15.57 -6.07
C GLY A 469 -28.26 -14.11 -6.19
N SER A 470 -28.77 -13.51 -5.12
CA SER A 470 -29.34 -12.15 -5.16
C SER A 470 -28.30 -11.04 -4.93
N GLU A 471 -27.23 -11.33 -4.17
CA GLU A 471 -26.21 -10.37 -3.76
C GLU A 471 -24.79 -10.82 -4.15
N LEU A 472 -23.93 -9.82 -4.28
CA LEU A 472 -22.50 -9.97 -4.53
C LEU A 472 -21.72 -9.37 -3.38
N LEU A 473 -20.59 -10.00 -3.09
CA LEU A 473 -19.55 -9.52 -2.20
C LEU A 473 -18.26 -9.45 -2.99
N PHE A 474 -17.47 -8.41 -2.80
CA PHE A 474 -16.24 -8.22 -3.57
C PHE A 474 -15.28 -7.24 -2.88
N GLU A 475 -14.02 -7.31 -3.25
CA GLU A 475 -13.00 -6.33 -2.87
C GLU A 475 -13.15 -5.07 -3.71
N SER A 476 -13.02 -3.88 -3.11
CA SER A 476 -12.90 -2.63 -3.87
C SER A 476 -11.92 -1.64 -3.28
N SER A 477 -11.22 -0.92 -4.15
CA SER A 477 -10.28 0.15 -3.78
C SER A 477 -10.90 1.56 -3.79
N ARG A 478 -12.23 1.67 -3.86
CA ARG A 478 -12.93 2.94 -4.15
C ARG A 478 -12.88 3.99 -3.04
N THR A 479 -12.50 3.60 -1.82
CA THR A 479 -12.27 4.50 -0.67
C THR A 479 -10.81 4.90 -0.52
N GLY A 480 -9.94 4.52 -1.46
CA GLY A 480 -8.50 4.56 -1.32
C GLY A 480 -7.96 3.24 -0.75
N PHE A 481 -8.61 2.69 0.27
CA PHE A 481 -8.25 1.41 0.88
C PHE A 481 -8.90 0.24 0.12
N ARG A 482 -8.26 -0.94 0.16
CA ARG A 482 -8.89 -2.17 -0.27
C ARG A 482 -9.81 -2.67 0.84
N GLU A 483 -11.10 -2.51 0.62
CA GLU A 483 -12.16 -2.85 1.57
C GLU A 483 -13.15 -3.82 0.91
N ILE A 484 -13.99 -4.43 1.73
CA ILE A 484 -15.04 -5.36 1.32
C ILE A 484 -16.33 -4.59 1.11
N TRP A 485 -16.97 -4.86 -0.02
CA TRP A 485 -18.20 -4.22 -0.47
C TRP A 485 -19.22 -5.26 -0.89
N THR A 486 -20.49 -4.91 -0.71
CA THR A 486 -21.62 -5.69 -1.21
C THR A 486 -22.43 -4.87 -2.20
N SER A 487 -23.17 -5.54 -3.08
CA SER A 487 -24.20 -4.97 -3.95
C SER A 487 -25.23 -6.05 -4.30
N LYS A 488 -26.33 -5.67 -4.94
CA LYS A 488 -27.15 -6.63 -5.69
C LYS A 488 -26.32 -7.27 -6.81
N VAL A 489 -26.74 -8.45 -7.28
CA VAL A 489 -26.05 -9.18 -8.38
C VAL A 489 -25.99 -8.41 -9.71
N ASN A 490 -26.86 -7.42 -9.89
CA ASN A 490 -26.84 -6.50 -11.04
C ASN A 490 -25.95 -5.26 -10.83
N GLY A 491 -25.29 -5.12 -9.68
CA GLY A 491 -24.40 -4.01 -9.34
C GLY A 491 -25.09 -2.83 -8.65
N GLU A 492 -26.41 -2.86 -8.49
CA GLU A 492 -27.16 -1.83 -7.79
C GLU A 492 -26.93 -1.88 -6.27
N ASP A 493 -27.18 -0.74 -5.61
CA ASP A 493 -27.06 -0.57 -4.16
C ASP A 493 -25.69 -0.98 -3.58
N PRO A 494 -24.56 -0.49 -4.11
CA PRO A 494 -23.25 -0.80 -3.56
C PRO A 494 -23.08 -0.22 -2.14
N ARG A 495 -22.65 -1.04 -1.19
CA ARG A 495 -22.44 -0.66 0.22
C ARG A 495 -21.11 -1.21 0.73
N GLN A 496 -20.36 -0.37 1.44
CA GLN A 496 -19.15 -0.81 2.13
C GLN A 496 -19.56 -1.58 3.39
N VAL A 497 -18.95 -2.74 3.61
CA VAL A 497 -19.25 -3.59 4.78
C VAL A 497 -18.07 -3.70 5.74
N SER A 498 -16.83 -3.53 5.28
CA SER A 498 -15.66 -3.41 6.16
C SER A 498 -15.14 -1.98 6.25
N PHE A 499 -14.66 -1.57 7.43
CA PHE A 499 -14.12 -0.24 7.70
C PHE A 499 -12.78 -0.33 8.42
N LEU A 500 -11.87 -1.14 7.87
CA LEU A 500 -10.60 -1.46 8.52
C LEU A 500 -9.60 -0.30 8.42
N ASN A 501 -9.70 0.56 7.40
CA ASN A 501 -8.88 1.77 7.22
C ASN A 501 -7.37 1.49 7.40
N GLY A 502 -6.92 0.28 7.02
CA GLY A 502 -5.59 -0.27 7.25
C GLY A 502 -5.15 -1.19 6.11
N PRO A 503 -4.02 -1.92 6.24
CA PRO A 503 -3.45 -2.66 5.13
C PRO A 503 -4.40 -3.77 4.63
N SER A 504 -4.54 -3.83 3.30
CA SER A 504 -5.27 -4.79 2.45
C SER A 504 -6.20 -5.78 3.16
N ALA A 505 -7.52 -5.58 3.04
CA ALA A 505 -8.53 -6.61 3.28
C ALA A 505 -8.91 -7.32 1.98
N GLY A 506 -9.15 -8.63 2.02
CA GLY A 506 -9.41 -9.41 0.83
C GLY A 506 -10.12 -10.74 1.03
N THR A 507 -10.32 -11.41 -0.10
CA THR A 507 -10.87 -12.76 -0.32
C THR A 507 -12.19 -13.04 0.43
N PRO A 508 -13.17 -12.13 0.35
CA PRO A 508 -14.35 -12.22 1.18
C PRO A 508 -15.25 -13.38 0.75
N GLN A 509 -15.84 -14.10 1.71
CA GLN A 509 -16.80 -15.18 1.46
C GLN A 509 -18.01 -15.07 2.39
N TRP A 510 -19.20 -15.32 1.85
CA TRP A 510 -20.45 -15.39 2.60
C TRP A 510 -20.50 -16.63 3.50
N SER A 511 -21.07 -16.48 4.70
CA SER A 511 -21.60 -17.62 5.44
C SER A 511 -22.80 -18.22 4.67
N PRO A 512 -23.10 -19.52 4.83
CA PRO A 512 -24.18 -20.17 4.09
C PRO A 512 -25.56 -19.52 4.27
N ASP A 513 -25.81 -18.95 5.46
CA ASP A 513 -27.02 -18.23 5.83
C ASP A 513 -27.04 -16.75 5.38
N GLY A 514 -25.94 -16.22 4.85
CA GLY A 514 -25.80 -14.84 4.39
C GLY A 514 -25.66 -13.79 5.51
N GLY A 515 -25.68 -14.18 6.79
CA GLY A 515 -25.62 -13.22 7.90
C GLY A 515 -24.21 -12.72 8.24
N LYS A 516 -23.18 -13.46 7.84
CA LYS A 516 -21.78 -13.20 8.18
C LYS A 516 -20.89 -13.27 6.95
N ILE A 517 -19.73 -12.62 7.06
CA ILE A 517 -18.68 -12.63 6.07
C ILE A 517 -17.39 -13.08 6.74
N VAL A 518 -16.64 -13.98 6.10
CA VAL A 518 -15.23 -14.23 6.44
C VAL A 518 -14.33 -13.52 5.44
N LEU A 519 -13.21 -12.98 5.89
CA LEU A 519 -12.24 -12.25 5.07
C LEU A 519 -10.83 -12.38 5.68
N ASP A 520 -9.80 -12.12 4.89
CA ASP A 520 -8.44 -11.91 5.43
C ASP A 520 -8.05 -10.44 5.43
N ALA A 521 -7.24 -10.03 6.41
CA ALA A 521 -6.69 -8.68 6.48
C ALA A 521 -5.29 -8.68 7.12
N ARG A 522 -4.46 -7.69 6.76
CA ARG A 522 -3.07 -7.57 7.22
C ARG A 522 -2.84 -6.39 8.16
N LEU A 523 -3.50 -6.38 9.32
CA LEU A 523 -3.49 -5.20 10.21
C LEU A 523 -2.13 -4.94 10.88
N ASP A 524 -1.32 -5.98 11.13
CA ASP A 524 -0.05 -5.93 11.85
C ASP A 524 1.13 -6.57 11.08
N GLY A 525 0.97 -6.71 9.75
CA GLY A 525 2.01 -7.18 8.82
C GLY A 525 1.87 -8.65 8.39
N SER A 526 1.27 -9.51 9.20
CA SER A 526 0.83 -10.86 8.82
C SER A 526 -0.64 -10.86 8.42
N GLY A 527 -1.02 -11.79 7.53
CA GLY A 527 -2.42 -12.01 7.17
C GLY A 527 -3.15 -12.81 8.23
N ASP A 528 -4.33 -12.36 8.62
CA ASP A 528 -5.20 -13.05 9.57
C ASP A 528 -6.64 -13.14 9.10
N VAL A 529 -7.34 -14.15 9.61
CA VAL A 529 -8.74 -14.42 9.30
C VAL A 529 -9.65 -13.65 10.25
N PHE A 530 -10.62 -12.95 9.69
CA PHE A 530 -11.64 -12.19 10.40
C PHE A 530 -13.04 -12.65 10.00
N VAL A 531 -13.97 -12.56 10.95
CA VAL A 531 -15.41 -12.68 10.68
C VAL A 531 -16.08 -11.35 10.99
N LEU A 532 -16.91 -10.91 10.04
CA LEU A 532 -17.77 -9.73 10.14
C LEU A 532 -19.23 -10.20 10.24
N ASP A 533 -19.96 -9.66 11.22
CA ASP A 533 -21.41 -9.78 11.30
C ASP A 533 -22.08 -8.59 10.61
N LEU A 534 -22.99 -8.86 9.67
CA LEU A 534 -23.66 -7.80 8.89
C LEU A 534 -24.73 -7.07 9.69
N ALA A 535 -25.24 -7.63 10.79
CA ALA A 535 -26.32 -7.03 11.56
C ALA A 535 -25.83 -5.89 12.47
N ASP A 536 -24.66 -6.03 13.09
CA ASP A 536 -24.11 -5.05 14.03
C ASP A 536 -22.76 -4.45 13.61
N GLY A 537 -22.13 -4.96 12.54
CA GLY A 537 -20.86 -4.47 12.01
C GLY A 537 -19.64 -4.84 12.85
N VAL A 538 -19.76 -5.82 13.75
CA VAL A 538 -18.65 -6.25 14.61
C VAL A 538 -17.66 -7.11 13.83
N HIS A 539 -16.39 -6.72 13.87
CA HIS A 539 -15.26 -7.50 13.37
C HIS A 539 -14.65 -8.34 14.49
N ARG A 540 -14.43 -9.62 14.23
CA ARG A 540 -13.75 -10.53 15.15
C ARG A 540 -12.58 -11.21 14.45
N ARG A 541 -11.37 -10.97 14.94
CA ARG A 541 -10.15 -11.70 14.55
C ARG A 541 -10.22 -13.13 15.09
N LEU A 542 -9.94 -14.11 14.25
CA LEU A 542 -9.95 -15.54 14.60
C LEU A 542 -8.54 -16.12 14.78
N THR A 543 -7.56 -15.54 14.10
CA THR A 543 -6.16 -15.99 14.12
C THR A 543 -5.23 -14.88 14.59
N GLU A 544 -4.16 -15.25 15.30
CA GLU A 544 -3.10 -14.33 15.76
C GLU A 544 -1.73 -15.04 15.67
N HIS A 545 -1.54 -15.83 14.60
CA HIS A 545 -0.35 -16.66 14.43
C HIS A 545 0.81 -15.86 13.85
N ARG A 546 2.07 -16.26 14.13
CA ARG A 546 3.30 -15.60 13.62
C ARG A 546 3.58 -15.91 12.13
N GLY A 547 2.55 -16.13 11.32
CA GLY A 547 2.61 -16.49 9.90
C GLY A 547 1.29 -16.13 9.22
N ASP A 548 1.21 -16.29 7.90
CA ASP A 548 0.02 -15.88 7.14
C ASP A 548 -1.08 -16.93 7.25
N ASP A 549 -2.24 -16.51 7.75
CA ASP A 549 -3.53 -17.21 7.72
C ASP A 549 -4.50 -16.42 6.81
N ILE A 550 -4.67 -16.88 5.57
CA ILE A 550 -5.29 -16.09 4.49
C ILE A 550 -6.22 -16.91 3.59
N VAL A 551 -6.96 -16.22 2.72
CA VAL A 551 -7.87 -16.81 1.73
C VAL A 551 -8.93 -17.74 2.36
N PRO A 552 -9.71 -17.23 3.35
CA PRO A 552 -10.67 -18.06 4.05
C PRO A 552 -11.93 -18.36 3.22
N SER A 553 -12.60 -19.47 3.53
CA SER A 553 -13.91 -19.82 3.00
C SER A 553 -14.76 -20.59 4.01
N TRP A 554 -16.08 -20.52 3.87
CA TRP A 554 -17.02 -21.25 4.72
C TRP A 554 -17.28 -22.66 4.21
N SER A 555 -17.50 -23.60 5.13
CA SER A 555 -18.17 -24.85 4.81
C SER A 555 -19.65 -24.61 4.48
N ARG A 556 -20.22 -25.46 3.64
CA ARG A 556 -21.63 -25.44 3.21
C ARG A 556 -22.60 -25.55 4.38
N ASP A 557 -22.20 -26.28 5.42
CA ASP A 557 -22.98 -26.47 6.65
C ASP A 557 -22.76 -25.36 7.69
N GLY A 558 -21.85 -24.41 7.43
CA GLY A 558 -21.55 -23.28 8.31
C GLY A 558 -20.77 -23.64 9.58
N ARG A 559 -20.31 -24.89 9.73
CA ARG A 559 -19.60 -25.36 10.93
C ARG A 559 -18.10 -25.13 10.90
N TRP A 560 -17.53 -24.84 9.73
CA TRP A 560 -16.09 -24.69 9.56
C TRP A 560 -15.74 -23.48 8.71
N ILE A 561 -14.59 -22.89 9.03
CA ILE A 561 -13.88 -21.95 8.17
C ILE A 561 -12.61 -22.65 7.71
N TYR A 562 -12.44 -22.80 6.41
CA TYR A 562 -11.19 -23.20 5.78
C TYR A 562 -10.33 -21.98 5.52
N PHE A 563 -9.01 -22.13 5.58
CA PHE A 563 -8.07 -21.06 5.26
C PHE A 563 -6.70 -21.65 4.91
N ALA A 564 -5.90 -20.92 4.14
CA ALA A 564 -4.52 -21.28 3.86
C ALA A 564 -3.61 -20.78 4.98
N SER A 565 -2.75 -21.65 5.50
CA SER A 565 -1.75 -21.26 6.51
C SER A 565 -0.37 -21.80 6.20
N ASN A 566 0.65 -20.95 6.36
CA ASN A 566 2.05 -21.33 6.20
C ASN A 566 2.74 -21.79 7.49
N ARG A 567 1.97 -22.02 8.58
CA ARG A 567 2.50 -22.38 9.92
C ARG A 567 3.40 -23.63 9.95
N THR A 568 3.33 -24.49 8.94
CA THR A 568 4.17 -25.69 8.79
C THR A 568 5.34 -25.50 7.80
N GLY A 569 5.67 -24.25 7.42
CA GLY A 569 6.77 -23.91 6.51
C GLY A 569 6.36 -23.80 5.02
N ARG A 570 5.12 -24.14 4.67
CA ARG A 570 4.48 -23.88 3.37
C ARG A 570 2.98 -23.76 3.56
N TYR A 571 2.28 -23.14 2.61
CA TYR A 571 0.82 -23.06 2.66
C TYR A 571 0.17 -24.44 2.57
N GLU A 572 -0.69 -24.72 3.53
CA GLU A 572 -1.58 -25.88 3.58
C GLU A 572 -2.98 -25.36 3.90
N ILE A 573 -4.01 -26.17 3.63
CA ILE A 573 -5.38 -25.87 4.05
C ILE A 573 -5.58 -26.35 5.48
N TRP A 574 -6.10 -25.45 6.30
CA TRP A 574 -6.50 -25.68 7.68
C TRP A 574 -7.98 -25.38 7.83
N LYS A 575 -8.61 -25.94 8.87
CA LYS A 575 -9.97 -25.58 9.25
C LYS A 575 -10.10 -25.32 10.74
N MET A 576 -11.02 -24.44 11.10
CA MET A 576 -11.40 -24.18 12.49
C MET A 576 -12.90 -23.89 12.60
N ALA A 577 -13.43 -23.93 13.82
CA ALA A 577 -14.80 -23.50 14.06
C ALA A 577 -14.95 -21.99 13.79
N PRO A 578 -16.11 -21.51 13.35
CA PRO A 578 -16.31 -20.10 13.08
C PRO A 578 -16.19 -19.23 14.33
N GLU A 579 -16.41 -19.79 15.52
CA GLU A 579 -16.16 -19.16 16.82
C GLU A 579 -14.66 -19.05 17.16
N GLY A 580 -13.76 -19.56 16.31
CA GLY A 580 -12.32 -19.67 16.55
C GLY A 580 -11.97 -20.97 17.28
N GLY A 581 -10.74 -21.04 17.79
CA GLY A 581 -10.22 -22.22 18.51
C GLY A 581 -9.07 -22.89 17.78
N GLU A 582 -8.75 -24.12 18.18
CA GLU A 582 -7.65 -24.88 17.61
C GLU A 582 -7.95 -25.26 16.15
N ALA A 583 -7.01 -24.94 15.26
CA ALA A 583 -7.15 -25.25 13.84
C ALA A 583 -6.58 -26.64 13.52
N VAL A 584 -7.26 -27.36 12.65
CA VAL A 584 -6.90 -28.72 12.21
C VAL A 584 -6.42 -28.66 10.76
N GLN A 585 -5.26 -29.26 10.51
CA GLN A 585 -4.69 -29.37 9.17
C GLN A 585 -5.48 -30.37 8.31
N ILE A 586 -5.81 -29.99 7.07
CA ILE A 586 -6.49 -30.83 6.08
C ILE A 586 -5.51 -31.40 5.05
N THR A 587 -4.70 -30.53 4.43
CA THR A 587 -3.74 -30.94 3.38
C THR A 587 -2.33 -31.08 3.94
N ARG A 588 -1.52 -31.92 3.31
CA ARG A 588 -0.12 -32.20 3.69
C ARG A 588 0.85 -32.11 2.53
N GLN A 589 0.40 -31.69 1.35
CA GLN A 589 1.25 -31.58 0.16
C GLN A 589 1.08 -30.23 -0.54
N GLY A 590 0.78 -29.17 0.21
CA GLY A 590 0.47 -27.85 -0.32
C GLY A 590 -1.04 -27.66 -0.44
N GLY A 591 -1.49 -26.43 -0.22
CA GLY A 591 -2.85 -26.03 -0.54
C GLY A 591 -3.10 -24.55 -0.33
N PHE A 592 -3.87 -23.96 -1.24
CA PHE A 592 -4.24 -22.56 -1.28
C PHE A 592 -5.66 -22.40 -1.84
N HIS A 593 -6.42 -21.41 -1.36
CA HIS A 593 -7.78 -21.10 -1.81
C HIS A 593 -8.72 -22.32 -1.90
N ALA A 594 -9.25 -22.76 -0.75
CA ALA A 594 -10.13 -23.92 -0.68
C ALA A 594 -11.61 -23.56 -0.88
N ARG A 595 -12.36 -24.38 -1.63
CA ARG A 595 -13.79 -24.24 -1.90
C ARG A 595 -14.47 -25.61 -1.81
N GLU A 596 -15.53 -25.73 -1.02
CA GLU A 596 -16.30 -26.98 -0.96
C GLU A 596 -17.13 -27.21 -2.23
N SER A 597 -17.28 -28.47 -2.59
CA SER A 597 -18.29 -28.97 -3.51
C SER A 597 -19.70 -28.55 -3.06
N VAL A 598 -20.67 -28.56 -3.98
CA VAL A 598 -22.05 -28.18 -3.65
C VAL A 598 -22.69 -29.13 -2.64
N ASP A 599 -22.29 -30.41 -2.64
CA ASP A 599 -22.75 -31.44 -1.69
C ASP A 599 -22.01 -31.42 -0.33
N GLY A 600 -20.98 -30.58 -0.17
CA GLY A 600 -20.19 -30.46 1.07
C GLY A 600 -19.31 -31.67 1.41
N GLN A 601 -19.08 -32.60 0.47
CA GLN A 601 -18.27 -33.81 0.73
C GLN A 601 -16.79 -33.64 0.36
N THR A 602 -16.51 -32.80 -0.63
CA THR A 602 -15.18 -32.65 -1.22
C THR A 602 -14.72 -31.21 -1.11
N LEU A 603 -13.44 -31.02 -0.78
CA LEU A 603 -12.78 -29.72 -0.75
C LEU A 603 -11.85 -29.61 -1.96
N PHE A 604 -12.13 -28.66 -2.85
CA PHE A 604 -11.27 -28.31 -3.98
C PHE A 604 -10.33 -27.18 -3.60
N TYR A 605 -9.08 -27.21 -4.05
CA TYR A 605 -8.08 -26.19 -3.73
C TYR A 605 -7.01 -26.07 -4.81
N ALA A 606 -6.39 -24.89 -4.92
CA ALA A 606 -5.19 -24.71 -5.73
C ALA A 606 -3.97 -25.26 -4.99
N LYS A 607 -3.04 -25.90 -5.70
CA LYS A 607 -1.88 -26.58 -5.07
C LYS A 607 -0.98 -25.62 -4.27
N SER A 608 -0.71 -24.45 -4.83
CA SER A 608 0.01 -23.36 -4.16
C SER A 608 -0.28 -22.02 -4.84
N VAL A 609 0.42 -20.97 -4.41
CA VAL A 609 0.35 -19.64 -5.03
C VAL A 609 0.91 -19.64 -6.46
N THR A 610 1.90 -20.49 -6.76
CA THR A 610 2.65 -20.49 -8.03
C THR A 610 2.38 -21.73 -8.88
N GLU A 611 2.29 -22.91 -8.27
CA GLU A 611 1.78 -24.13 -8.90
C GLU A 611 0.26 -24.13 -8.77
N THR A 612 -0.44 -23.70 -9.82
CA THR A 612 -1.87 -23.40 -9.78
C THR A 612 -2.74 -24.56 -10.29
N SER A 613 -2.26 -25.80 -10.24
CA SER A 613 -3.10 -26.99 -10.51
C SER A 613 -4.25 -27.09 -9.51
N LEU A 614 -5.41 -27.59 -9.94
CA LEU A 614 -6.58 -27.84 -9.09
C LEU A 614 -6.49 -29.23 -8.48
N TRP A 615 -6.66 -29.31 -7.17
CA TRP A 615 -6.66 -30.55 -6.40
C TRP A 615 -7.95 -30.69 -5.60
N SER A 616 -8.20 -31.90 -5.13
CA SER A 616 -9.34 -32.24 -4.27
C SER A 616 -8.93 -33.16 -3.13
N VAL A 617 -9.64 -33.04 -2.01
CA VAL A 617 -9.50 -33.88 -0.81
C VAL A 617 -10.86 -34.04 -0.14
N PRO A 618 -11.19 -35.18 0.49
CA PRO A 618 -12.40 -35.29 1.31
C PRO A 618 -12.39 -34.26 2.45
N VAL A 619 -13.54 -33.68 2.79
CA VAL A 619 -13.67 -32.66 3.87
C VAL A 619 -13.22 -33.17 5.25
N GLY A 620 -13.26 -34.50 5.45
CA GLY A 620 -12.73 -35.18 6.64
C GLY A 620 -11.20 -35.32 6.67
N GLY A 621 -10.50 -34.94 5.60
CA GLY A 621 -9.12 -35.31 5.34
C GLY A 621 -9.01 -36.67 4.63
N GLY A 622 -7.88 -36.94 4.00
CA GLY A 622 -7.67 -38.19 3.26
C GLY A 622 -6.66 -38.05 2.13
N ALA A 623 -6.82 -38.87 1.10
CA ALA A 623 -5.98 -38.82 -0.09
C ALA A 623 -6.28 -37.56 -0.91
N GLU A 624 -5.22 -36.83 -1.24
CA GLU A 624 -5.24 -35.67 -2.13
C GLU A 624 -5.12 -36.14 -3.58
N GLN A 625 -5.94 -35.58 -4.49
CA GLN A 625 -5.96 -35.96 -5.91
C GLN A 625 -5.99 -34.74 -6.80
N GLU A 626 -5.15 -34.75 -7.84
CA GLU A 626 -5.16 -33.73 -8.90
C GLU A 626 -6.39 -33.89 -9.79
N VAL A 627 -7.07 -32.77 -10.06
CA VAL A 627 -8.28 -32.67 -10.90
C VAL A 627 -7.94 -32.00 -12.23
N LEU A 628 -7.14 -30.92 -12.20
CA LEU A 628 -6.71 -30.17 -13.39
C LEU A 628 -5.26 -29.74 -13.25
N GLY A 629 -4.47 -29.86 -14.33
CA GLY A 629 -3.05 -29.51 -14.32
C GLY A 629 -2.72 -28.02 -14.26
N SER A 630 -3.68 -27.12 -14.50
CA SER A 630 -3.47 -25.67 -14.34
C SER A 630 -4.78 -24.89 -14.29
N LEU A 631 -4.84 -23.88 -13.42
CA LEU A 631 -5.88 -22.85 -13.34
C LEU A 631 -5.43 -21.49 -13.90
N GLY A 632 -4.19 -21.40 -14.38
CA GLY A 632 -3.52 -20.13 -14.67
C GLY A 632 -3.15 -19.35 -13.40
N GLU A 633 -4.10 -19.14 -12.49
CA GLU A 633 -3.98 -18.41 -11.22
C GLU A 633 -4.81 -19.10 -10.12
N TRP A 634 -4.42 -18.98 -8.85
CA TRP A 634 -4.98 -19.77 -7.74
C TRP A 634 -6.46 -19.47 -7.41
N SER A 635 -6.97 -18.29 -7.74
CA SER A 635 -8.35 -17.82 -7.49
C SER A 635 -9.34 -18.16 -8.60
N ASN A 636 -8.85 -18.71 -9.72
CA ASN A 636 -9.59 -18.82 -10.98
C ASN A 636 -10.47 -20.08 -11.10
N PHE A 637 -11.12 -20.55 -10.03
CA PHE A 637 -12.03 -21.68 -10.10
C PHE A 637 -13.29 -21.53 -9.24
N ALA A 638 -14.39 -22.13 -9.69
CA ALA A 638 -15.67 -22.11 -8.99
C ALA A 638 -16.40 -23.47 -9.15
N PRO A 639 -16.48 -24.29 -8.08
CA PRO A 639 -17.27 -25.53 -8.08
C PRO A 639 -18.77 -25.25 -8.19
N VAL A 640 -19.47 -26.05 -8.99
CA VAL A 640 -20.93 -26.06 -9.19
C VAL A 640 -21.47 -27.49 -9.11
N GLU A 641 -22.78 -27.71 -9.22
CA GLU A 641 -23.40 -29.02 -8.99
C GLU A 641 -22.81 -30.17 -9.81
N THR A 642 -22.48 -29.93 -11.07
CA THR A 642 -22.04 -30.97 -12.02
C THR A 642 -20.57 -30.89 -12.41
N GLY A 643 -19.83 -29.90 -11.90
CA GLY A 643 -18.48 -29.63 -12.38
C GLY A 643 -17.80 -28.44 -11.73
N VAL A 644 -16.77 -27.93 -12.39
CA VAL A 644 -16.03 -26.73 -11.98
C VAL A 644 -15.79 -25.81 -13.17
N TYR A 645 -16.11 -24.54 -13.01
CA TYR A 645 -15.66 -23.50 -13.94
C TYR A 645 -14.24 -23.08 -13.59
N TYR A 646 -13.42 -22.83 -14.60
CA TYR A 646 -12.07 -22.34 -14.42
C TYR A 646 -11.55 -21.56 -15.63
N PHE A 647 -10.57 -20.69 -15.43
CA PHE A 647 -9.86 -20.05 -16.53
C PHE A 647 -8.66 -20.88 -16.98
N ALA A 648 -8.46 -21.00 -18.29
CA ALA A 648 -7.19 -21.50 -18.82
C ALA A 648 -6.07 -20.46 -18.66
N PRO A 649 -4.79 -20.88 -18.64
CA PRO A 649 -3.67 -19.97 -18.80
C PRO A 649 -3.86 -19.08 -20.04
N PRO A 650 -3.58 -17.77 -19.94
CA PRO A 650 -3.83 -16.85 -21.03
C PRO A 650 -2.90 -17.11 -22.22
N VAL A 651 -3.41 -16.90 -23.43
CA VAL A 651 -2.66 -16.99 -24.70
C VAL A 651 -2.87 -15.68 -25.47
N GLU A 652 -1.79 -14.98 -25.82
CA GLU A 652 -1.87 -13.72 -26.61
C GLU A 652 -2.88 -12.70 -26.06
N ARG A 653 -2.89 -12.50 -24.73
CA ARG A 653 -3.86 -11.64 -23.99
C ARG A 653 -5.31 -12.12 -23.94
N ARG A 654 -5.63 -13.29 -24.47
CA ARG A 654 -6.95 -13.92 -24.34
C ARG A 654 -6.99 -14.93 -23.21
N THR A 655 -8.10 -14.97 -22.50
CA THR A 655 -8.36 -15.98 -21.46
C THR A 655 -9.66 -16.70 -21.77
N ALA A 656 -9.61 -18.02 -21.85
CA ALA A 656 -10.80 -18.85 -22.05
C ALA A 656 -11.38 -19.30 -20.70
N LEU A 657 -12.69 -19.10 -20.53
CA LEU A 657 -13.45 -19.76 -19.47
C LEU A 657 -13.84 -21.16 -19.92
N LEU A 658 -13.50 -22.15 -19.11
CA LEU A 658 -13.77 -23.57 -19.34
C LEU A 658 -14.67 -24.11 -18.25
N PHE A 659 -15.42 -25.15 -18.59
CA PHE A 659 -16.19 -25.96 -17.66
C PHE A 659 -15.68 -27.39 -17.71
N HIS A 660 -15.21 -27.91 -16.58
CA HIS A 660 -14.85 -29.30 -16.41
C HIS A 660 -16.01 -30.07 -15.78
N ASP A 661 -16.51 -31.07 -16.50
CA ASP A 661 -17.63 -31.90 -16.07
C ASP A 661 -17.13 -33.10 -15.26
N PHE A 662 -17.62 -33.27 -14.03
CA PHE A 662 -17.13 -34.32 -13.13
C PHE A 662 -17.53 -35.73 -13.57
N ALA A 663 -18.67 -35.89 -14.24
CA ALA A 663 -19.15 -37.20 -14.66
C ALA A 663 -18.33 -37.77 -15.82
N SER A 664 -17.95 -36.91 -16.78
CA SER A 664 -17.20 -37.30 -17.98
C SER A 664 -15.69 -37.08 -17.86
N GLY A 665 -15.23 -36.27 -16.91
CA GLY A 665 -13.83 -35.87 -16.76
C GLY A 665 -13.32 -34.99 -17.90
N LYS A 666 -14.22 -34.34 -18.66
CA LYS A 666 -13.86 -33.54 -19.85
C LYS A 666 -14.14 -32.07 -19.63
N SER A 667 -13.23 -31.24 -20.16
CA SER A 667 -13.40 -29.79 -20.19
C SER A 667 -13.94 -29.31 -21.53
N ARG A 668 -14.84 -28.31 -21.50
CA ARG A 668 -15.36 -27.61 -22.69
C ARG A 668 -15.25 -26.10 -22.53
N ARG A 669 -15.01 -25.39 -23.63
CA ARG A 669 -14.95 -23.92 -23.63
C ARG A 669 -16.35 -23.33 -23.55
N ILE A 670 -16.50 -22.27 -22.76
CA ILE A 670 -17.79 -21.61 -22.47
C ILE A 670 -17.79 -20.18 -23.00
N TYR A 671 -16.68 -19.48 -22.78
CA TYR A 671 -16.53 -18.07 -23.11
C TYR A 671 -15.04 -17.77 -23.34
N GLU A 672 -14.75 -16.69 -24.05
CA GLU A 672 -13.41 -16.19 -24.28
C GLU A 672 -13.42 -14.67 -24.10
N ALA A 673 -12.52 -14.19 -23.26
CA ALA A 673 -12.32 -12.76 -23.02
C ALA A 673 -11.04 -12.30 -23.70
N ASP A 674 -11.07 -11.12 -24.31
CA ASP A 674 -9.88 -10.40 -24.80
C ASP A 674 -9.14 -9.66 -23.66
N ALA A 675 -8.92 -10.37 -22.55
CA ALA A 675 -8.18 -9.86 -21.38
C ALA A 675 -7.55 -10.99 -20.57
N TRP A 676 -6.53 -10.67 -19.77
CA TRP A 676 -6.04 -11.54 -18.70
C TRP A 676 -7.00 -11.50 -17.52
N LEU A 677 -7.54 -12.65 -17.14
CA LEU A 677 -8.49 -12.76 -16.03
C LEU A 677 -7.78 -13.41 -14.83
N ASN A 678 -7.55 -12.62 -13.78
CA ASN A 678 -6.87 -13.06 -12.55
C ASN A 678 -7.46 -12.45 -11.27
N GLY A 679 -8.63 -11.81 -11.37
CA GLY A 679 -9.30 -11.18 -10.23
C GLY A 679 -10.36 -12.06 -9.57
N GLY A 680 -10.30 -13.38 -9.74
CA GLY A 680 -11.18 -14.35 -9.09
C GLY A 680 -12.46 -14.70 -9.85
N LEU A 681 -13.07 -15.81 -9.43
CA LEU A 681 -14.23 -16.43 -10.08
C LEU A 681 -15.26 -16.91 -9.05
N SER A 682 -16.54 -16.67 -9.33
CA SER A 682 -17.67 -17.21 -8.57
C SER A 682 -18.79 -17.65 -9.49
N ALA A 683 -19.59 -18.61 -9.05
CA ALA A 683 -20.73 -19.11 -9.80
C ALA A 683 -21.88 -19.43 -8.85
N ASP A 684 -23.11 -19.37 -9.34
CA ASP A 684 -24.26 -19.91 -8.63
C ASP A 684 -24.21 -21.45 -8.60
N ARG A 685 -24.98 -22.08 -7.71
CA ARG A 685 -24.96 -23.54 -7.54
C ARG A 685 -25.26 -24.28 -8.84
N SER A 686 -26.19 -23.78 -9.64
CA SER A 686 -26.58 -24.39 -10.91
C SER A 686 -25.57 -24.19 -12.04
N GLY A 687 -24.62 -23.26 -11.88
CA GLY A 687 -23.63 -22.91 -12.87
C GLY A 687 -24.20 -22.16 -14.10
N ARG A 688 -25.38 -21.54 -13.98
CA ARG A 688 -26.00 -20.73 -15.02
C ARG A 688 -25.56 -19.27 -14.99
N VAL A 689 -25.07 -18.81 -13.85
CA VAL A 689 -24.55 -17.46 -13.63
C VAL A 689 -23.12 -17.58 -13.13
N VAL A 690 -22.19 -17.06 -13.92
CA VAL A 690 -20.77 -16.98 -13.54
C VAL A 690 -20.37 -15.52 -13.43
N ILE A 691 -19.67 -15.17 -12.37
CA ILE A 691 -19.21 -13.83 -12.05
C ILE A 691 -17.69 -13.85 -12.00
N PHE A 692 -17.06 -12.92 -12.70
CA PHE A 692 -15.61 -12.82 -12.76
C PHE A 692 -15.18 -11.36 -12.82
N ALA A 693 -13.95 -11.08 -12.41
CA ALA A 693 -13.36 -9.78 -12.58
C ALA A 693 -12.61 -9.71 -13.92
N GLN A 694 -12.77 -8.60 -14.64
CA GLN A 694 -12.10 -8.35 -15.91
C GLN A 694 -11.49 -6.94 -15.87
N PRO A 695 -10.16 -6.82 -16.12
CA PRO A 695 -9.50 -5.53 -16.17
C PRO A 695 -9.95 -4.76 -17.41
N GLU A 696 -10.13 -3.45 -17.26
CA GLU A 696 -10.18 -2.56 -18.41
C GLU A 696 -8.78 -2.43 -19.01
N PRO A 697 -8.68 -2.10 -20.30
CA PRO A 697 -7.40 -1.78 -20.90
C PRO A 697 -6.69 -0.66 -20.10
N PRO A 698 -5.40 -0.83 -19.75
CA PRO A 698 -4.71 0.09 -18.87
C PRO A 698 -4.65 1.49 -19.47
N GLN A 699 -4.94 2.49 -18.64
CA GLN A 699 -4.81 3.90 -18.94
C GLN A 699 -4.00 4.56 -17.84
N ALA A 700 -3.28 5.62 -18.18
CA ALA A 700 -2.54 6.41 -17.20
C ALA A 700 -2.26 7.79 -17.77
N ASP A 701 -2.47 8.80 -16.94
CA ASP A 701 -2.19 10.20 -17.25
C ASP A 701 -0.91 10.65 -16.53
N LEU A 702 -0.23 11.67 -17.06
CA LEU A 702 0.81 12.37 -16.32
C LEU A 702 0.18 13.50 -15.50
N MET A 703 0.43 13.50 -14.20
CA MET A 703 -0.05 14.52 -13.27
C MET A 703 1.15 15.24 -12.65
N SER A 704 1.00 16.54 -12.40
CA SER A 704 1.99 17.35 -11.70
C SER A 704 1.53 17.72 -10.30
N LEU A 705 2.49 17.86 -9.39
CA LEU A 705 2.30 18.31 -8.02
C LEU A 705 3.35 19.37 -7.70
N SER A 706 2.90 20.62 -7.62
CA SER A 706 3.72 21.75 -7.21
C SER A 706 3.87 21.79 -5.69
N LEU A 707 5.05 21.47 -5.18
CA LEU A 707 5.30 21.45 -3.74
C LEU A 707 5.59 22.86 -3.22
N PRO A 708 5.04 23.26 -2.05
CA PRO A 708 5.41 24.53 -1.42
C PRO A 708 6.92 24.56 -1.15
N ALA A 709 7.56 25.70 -1.40
CA ALA A 709 8.89 25.95 -0.88
C ALA A 709 8.80 26.00 0.65
N PHE A 710 9.28 24.95 1.33
CA PHE A 710 9.35 24.88 2.79
C PHE A 710 10.67 25.42 3.30
#